data_AF-A0A1I8IQZ1-F1
#
_entry.id   AF-A0A1I8IQZ1-F1
#
_cell.length_a   1.000
_cell.length_b   1.000
_cell.length_c   1.000
_cell.angle_alpha   90.00
_cell.angle_beta   90.00
_cell.angle_gamma   90.00
#
_symmetry.space_group_name_H-M   'P 1'
#
loop_
_entity.id
_entity.type
_entity.pdbx_description
1 polymer ?
#
loop_
_entity_poly.entity_id
_entity_poly.type
_entity_poly.pdbx_seq_one_letter_code
_entity_poly.pdbx_strand_id
1 'polypeptide(L)'
;VENLDSGVGVYAPDAEAYSVFADLFDPIIEEYHGGFKRTDRHPPCTLGDASEFGDVDPEGKYVVSTRIRCGRSLRKFPFNPNMTEGHYKEMEDLVSGTLKGMTGELKGTFYPLTGMTKEVQQQLIDDHFLFKEGDRFLQKANACRYWPTGRGIFHNDSKTFLVWVGEEDHMRIISMQKGGSIREVYGRLVKAVNEIEKRMEFSHDDRLGFLTFCPTNLGTTIRASVHIKLPRLSAGGQEALQRVADRFQLQVRGSAGEHSEAVGGLYDISNKERMGLTEFEAVGKMYRGIGELIKMEKALERGVDPEVVKYVEDGFAKLQASDSCHSLLKKHLTKEVVDRLKNLSTPSFGSTLKDVIQSGVENLDSGVGVYAPDAEAYSVFADLFDPIIEEYHGGFKRTDRHPPCTLGDASEFGDVDPEGKYVVSTRIRCGRSLRKFPFNPNMTEGHYKEMEDLVSGTLKGMTGELKGTFYPLTGMTKEVQQQLIDDHFLFKEGDRFLQKANACRYWPTGRGIFHNDSKTFLVWVGEEDHMRIISMQKGGSIREVYGRLVKAVNEIEKRMEFSHDDRLGFLTFCPTNLGTTIRASVHIKLPRLSAGGQEALQRVADRFQLQVRGSAGEHSEAVGGLYDISNKERMGLTEFEASARCTAASASSSRWRKNSRRKRPGWIEASRFQD
;
A
#
# COMPACT_ATOMS: atom_id res chain seq x y z
N VAL A 1 25.87 17.12 -18.03
CA VAL A 1 26.72 18.25 -18.48
C VAL A 1 26.39 18.68 -19.91
N GLU A 2 26.51 17.80 -20.91
CA GLU A 2 26.24 18.14 -22.32
C GLU A 2 24.75 18.28 -22.66
N ASN A 3 23.88 17.63 -21.90
CA ASN A 3 22.42 17.69 -22.06
C ASN A 3 21.81 18.10 -20.71
N LEU A 4 21.61 19.41 -20.51
CA LEU A 4 21.18 19.98 -19.22
C LEU A 4 19.73 19.66 -18.84
N ASP A 5 18.94 19.17 -19.79
CA ASP A 5 17.55 18.78 -19.61
C ASP A 5 17.39 17.26 -19.32
N SER A 6 18.49 16.54 -19.07
CA SER A 6 18.42 15.16 -18.61
C SER A 6 17.86 15.10 -17.20
N GLY A 7 16.85 14.25 -16.97
CA GLY A 7 16.27 14.05 -15.63
C GLY A 7 17.20 13.36 -14.62
N VAL A 8 18.26 12.67 -15.08
CA VAL A 8 19.22 11.97 -14.21
C VAL A 8 20.66 12.36 -14.53
N GLY A 9 21.04 12.35 -15.81
CA GLY A 9 22.30 12.95 -16.26
C GLY A 9 23.59 12.17 -15.99
N VAL A 10 23.53 10.97 -15.40
CA VAL A 10 24.69 10.11 -15.12
C VAL A 10 24.52 8.71 -15.72
N TYR A 11 25.64 8.11 -16.13
CA TYR A 11 25.72 6.75 -16.67
C TYR A 11 27.00 6.10 -16.17
N ALA A 12 26.94 4.81 -15.85
CA ALA A 12 28.09 4.06 -15.37
C ALA A 12 28.98 3.64 -16.55
N PRO A 13 30.30 3.88 -16.53
CA PRO A 13 31.21 3.38 -17.56
C PRO A 13 31.51 1.87 -17.43
N ASP A 14 31.33 1.31 -16.24
CA ASP A 14 31.49 -0.10 -15.89
C ASP A 14 30.80 -0.40 -14.54
N ALA A 15 30.83 -1.66 -14.12
CA ALA A 15 30.19 -2.10 -12.88
C ALA A 15 30.84 -1.48 -11.62
N GLU A 16 32.16 -1.29 -11.62
CA GLU A 16 32.89 -0.75 -10.47
C GLU A 16 32.58 0.73 -10.23
N ALA A 17 32.14 1.47 -11.24
CA ALA A 17 31.73 2.86 -11.08
C ALA A 17 30.67 3.07 -9.99
N TYR A 18 29.76 2.11 -9.79
CA TYR A 18 28.73 2.17 -8.75
C TYR A 18 29.31 2.11 -7.32
N SER A 19 30.48 1.49 -7.13
CA SER A 19 31.16 1.43 -5.83
C SER A 19 32.21 2.52 -5.69
N VAL A 20 33.01 2.78 -6.73
CA VAL A 20 34.09 3.78 -6.75
C VAL A 20 33.52 5.19 -6.64
N PHE A 21 32.41 5.48 -7.32
CA PHE A 21 31.74 6.79 -7.30
C PHE A 21 30.41 6.73 -6.54
N ALA A 22 30.33 5.88 -5.50
CA ALA A 22 29.12 5.69 -4.70
C ALA A 22 28.60 7.00 -4.10
N ASP A 23 29.49 7.93 -3.72
CA ASP A 23 29.08 9.23 -3.15
C ASP A 23 28.33 10.12 -4.18
N LEU A 24 28.44 9.82 -5.48
CA LEU A 24 27.63 10.42 -6.53
C LEU A 24 26.42 9.55 -6.90
N PHE A 25 26.61 8.25 -7.09
CA PHE A 25 25.54 7.35 -7.56
C PHE A 25 24.49 7.08 -6.48
N ASP A 26 24.87 6.89 -5.22
CA ASP A 26 23.94 6.52 -4.15
C ASP A 26 22.86 7.58 -3.89
N PRO A 27 23.18 8.88 -3.78
CA PRO A 27 22.13 9.91 -3.65
C PRO A 27 21.17 9.93 -4.84
N ILE A 28 21.68 9.73 -6.07
CA ILE A 28 20.85 9.69 -7.29
C ILE A 28 19.95 8.45 -7.30
N ILE A 29 20.47 7.31 -6.89
CA ILE A 29 19.72 6.05 -6.78
C ILE A 29 18.64 6.20 -5.70
N GLU A 30 18.98 6.73 -4.53
CA GLU A 30 18.04 6.96 -3.44
C GLU A 30 16.90 7.88 -3.88
N GLU A 31 17.20 9.01 -4.54
CA GLU A 31 16.19 9.93 -5.03
C GLU A 31 15.29 9.31 -6.12
N TYR A 32 15.89 8.67 -7.14
CA TYR A 32 15.14 8.13 -8.27
C TYR A 32 14.30 6.91 -7.90
N HIS A 33 14.85 6.01 -7.07
CA HIS A 33 14.21 4.74 -6.70
C HIS A 33 13.43 4.83 -5.39
N GLY A 34 12.87 6.00 -5.08
CA GLY A 34 11.87 6.17 -4.03
C GLY A 34 12.40 5.95 -2.62
N GLY A 35 13.65 6.33 -2.37
CA GLY A 35 14.32 6.25 -1.07
C GLY A 35 15.12 4.97 -0.85
N PHE A 36 15.55 4.27 -1.90
CA PHE A 36 16.43 3.08 -1.79
C PHE A 36 17.83 3.50 -1.33
N LYS A 37 18.13 3.30 -0.04
CA LYS A 37 19.31 3.83 0.64
C LYS A 37 20.54 2.97 0.40
N ARG A 38 21.71 3.55 0.68
CA ARG A 38 23.00 2.82 0.71
C ARG A 38 23.00 1.61 1.67
N THR A 39 22.18 1.65 2.72
CA THR A 39 22.02 0.56 3.71
C THR A 39 21.04 -0.52 3.30
N ASP A 40 20.21 -0.27 2.28
CA ASP A 40 19.22 -1.23 1.81
C ASP A 40 19.89 -2.31 0.98
N ARG A 41 19.16 -3.39 0.69
CA ARG A 41 19.64 -4.47 -0.18
C ARG A 41 18.54 -4.88 -1.15
N HIS A 42 18.91 -5.09 -2.40
CA HIS A 42 18.02 -5.68 -3.37
C HIS A 42 17.78 -7.14 -2.98
N PRO A 43 16.54 -7.65 -3.02
CA PRO A 43 16.32 -9.07 -2.78
C PRO A 43 17.04 -9.91 -3.85
N PRO A 44 17.46 -11.14 -3.53
CA PRO A 44 18.02 -12.04 -4.53
C PRO A 44 17.08 -12.23 -5.72
N CYS A 45 17.65 -12.37 -6.92
CA CYS A 45 16.89 -12.67 -8.15
C CYS A 45 16.00 -13.89 -7.95
N THR A 46 14.71 -13.73 -8.21
CA THR A 46 13.77 -14.86 -8.31
C THR A 46 12.73 -14.57 -9.39
N LEU A 47 12.70 -15.49 -10.36
CA LEU A 47 11.76 -15.45 -11.48
C LEU A 47 10.41 -16.10 -11.15
N GLY A 48 10.28 -16.71 -9.97
CA GLY A 48 9.06 -17.35 -9.48
C GLY A 48 8.47 -18.41 -10.43
N ASP A 49 7.17 -18.71 -10.26
CA ASP A 49 6.41 -19.57 -11.16
C ASP A 49 5.46 -18.74 -12.03
N ALA A 50 5.76 -18.63 -13.33
CA ALA A 50 4.92 -17.93 -14.27
C ALA A 50 3.47 -18.47 -14.35
N SER A 51 3.23 -19.71 -13.91
CA SER A 51 1.90 -20.31 -13.86
C SER A 51 0.95 -19.61 -12.88
N GLU A 52 1.48 -18.86 -11.90
CA GLU A 52 0.68 -18.05 -10.97
C GLU A 52 0.03 -16.84 -11.66
N PHE A 53 0.50 -16.45 -12.84
CA PHE A 53 -0.13 -15.42 -13.65
C PHE A 53 -1.18 -16.01 -14.59
N GLY A 54 -2.11 -15.18 -15.04
CA GLY A 54 -3.13 -15.53 -16.02
C GLY A 54 -3.22 -14.51 -17.15
N ASP A 55 -4.33 -14.57 -17.89
CA ASP A 55 -4.74 -13.48 -18.78
C ASP A 55 -5.50 -12.42 -17.97
N VAL A 56 -5.00 -11.18 -17.98
CA VAL A 56 -5.66 -10.05 -17.29
C VAL A 56 -6.95 -9.60 -18.00
N ASP A 57 -7.13 -9.98 -19.26
CA ASP A 57 -8.29 -9.67 -20.08
C ASP A 57 -8.72 -10.88 -20.93
N PRO A 58 -9.28 -11.94 -20.31
CA PRO A 58 -9.64 -13.16 -21.02
C PRO A 58 -10.68 -12.97 -22.13
N GLU A 59 -11.45 -11.88 -22.08
CA GLU A 59 -12.45 -11.50 -23.10
C GLU A 59 -11.83 -10.72 -24.27
N GLY A 60 -10.57 -10.28 -24.14
CA GLY A 60 -9.84 -9.53 -25.18
C GLY A 60 -10.45 -8.16 -25.50
N LYS A 61 -11.14 -7.54 -24.54
CA LYS A 61 -11.90 -6.30 -24.74
C LYS A 61 -11.05 -5.03 -24.57
N TYR A 62 -10.05 -5.07 -23.69
CA TYR A 62 -9.28 -3.91 -23.24
C TYR A 62 -7.82 -3.99 -23.68
N VAL A 63 -7.16 -5.14 -23.49
CA VAL A 63 -5.72 -5.32 -23.72
C VAL A 63 -5.45 -5.72 -25.16
N VAL A 64 -4.66 -4.89 -25.85
CA VAL A 64 -4.24 -5.12 -27.24
C VAL A 64 -3.02 -6.04 -27.30
N SER A 65 -2.04 -5.81 -26.43
CA SER A 65 -0.80 -6.59 -26.38
C SER A 65 -0.10 -6.49 -25.05
N THR A 66 0.68 -7.51 -24.73
CA THR A 66 1.51 -7.59 -23.54
C THR A 66 2.98 -7.66 -23.95
N ARG A 67 3.84 -6.96 -23.20
CA ARG A 67 5.29 -6.95 -23.42
C ARG A 67 6.02 -6.89 -22.09
N ILE A 68 6.97 -7.80 -21.87
CA ILE A 68 7.84 -7.80 -20.69
C ILE A 68 9.29 -7.79 -21.17
N ARG A 69 10.09 -6.87 -20.64
CA ARG A 69 11.52 -6.78 -20.95
C ARG A 69 12.38 -6.75 -19.68
N CYS A 70 13.60 -7.23 -19.81
CA CYS A 70 14.70 -6.97 -18.87
C CYS A 70 15.96 -6.55 -19.63
N GLY A 71 16.77 -5.68 -19.00
CA GLY A 71 18.16 -5.42 -19.38
C GLY A 71 19.11 -6.36 -18.65
N ARG A 72 20.16 -6.81 -19.34
CA ARG A 72 21.26 -7.58 -18.73
C ARG A 72 22.59 -7.10 -19.30
N SER A 73 23.53 -6.82 -18.39
CA SER A 73 24.93 -6.60 -18.72
C SER A 73 25.73 -7.86 -18.45
N LEU A 74 26.75 -8.11 -19.25
CA LEU A 74 27.61 -9.29 -19.13
C LEU A 74 28.84 -8.96 -18.27
N ARG A 75 29.13 -9.79 -17.27
CA ARG A 75 30.24 -9.58 -16.32
C ARG A 75 31.60 -9.47 -17.01
N LYS A 76 31.74 -10.13 -18.17
CA LYS A 76 32.97 -10.16 -18.98
C LYS A 76 33.35 -8.80 -19.58
N PHE A 77 32.41 -7.88 -19.76
CA PHE A 77 32.63 -6.65 -20.49
C PHE A 77 32.33 -5.40 -19.63
N PRO A 78 33.06 -4.29 -19.81
CA PRO A 78 32.66 -3.01 -19.25
C PRO A 78 31.41 -2.47 -19.95
N PHE A 79 30.78 -1.41 -19.43
CA PHE A 79 29.67 -0.78 -20.13
C PHE A 79 30.16 0.10 -21.29
N ASN A 80 29.22 0.63 -22.07
CA ASN A 80 29.51 1.24 -23.38
C ASN A 80 30.65 2.28 -23.42
N PRO A 81 30.84 3.19 -22.42
CA PRO A 81 31.88 4.19 -22.49
C PRO A 81 33.30 3.60 -22.56
N ASN A 82 33.50 2.46 -21.90
CA ASN A 82 34.76 1.74 -21.80
C ASN A 82 34.85 0.55 -22.75
N MET A 83 33.81 0.28 -23.54
CA MET A 83 33.84 -0.73 -24.60
C MET A 83 34.77 -0.30 -25.75
N THR A 84 35.64 -1.21 -26.17
CA THR A 84 36.43 -1.07 -27.40
C THR A 84 35.69 -1.70 -28.57
N GLU A 85 36.08 -1.39 -29.81
CA GLU A 85 35.50 -2.05 -30.99
C GLU A 85 35.68 -3.59 -30.94
N GLY A 86 36.81 -4.05 -30.39
CA GLY A 86 37.09 -5.48 -30.17
C GLY A 86 36.10 -6.10 -29.17
N HIS A 87 35.84 -5.43 -28.05
CA HIS A 87 34.85 -5.89 -27.07
C HIS A 87 33.44 -5.97 -27.69
N TYR A 88 33.06 -5.00 -28.52
CA TYR A 88 31.77 -5.00 -29.22
C TYR A 88 31.62 -6.22 -30.15
N LYS A 89 32.65 -6.55 -30.94
CA LYS A 89 32.66 -7.75 -31.81
C LYS A 89 32.62 -9.04 -30.99
N GLU A 90 33.43 -9.12 -29.93
CA GLU A 90 33.49 -10.30 -29.06
C GLU A 90 32.16 -10.53 -28.33
N MET A 91 31.51 -9.47 -27.87
CA MET A 91 30.18 -9.52 -27.26
C MET A 91 29.13 -9.98 -28.28
N GLU A 92 29.14 -9.43 -29.49
CA GLU A 92 28.24 -9.84 -30.56
C GLU A 92 28.39 -11.33 -30.91
N ASP A 93 29.63 -11.82 -31.05
CA ASP A 93 29.91 -13.23 -31.33
C ASP A 93 29.42 -14.14 -30.20
N LEU A 94 29.69 -13.78 -28.95
CA LEU A 94 29.24 -14.55 -27.78
C LEU A 94 27.71 -14.61 -27.67
N VAL A 95 27.05 -13.45 -27.81
CA VAL A 95 25.59 -13.36 -27.69
C VAL A 95 24.93 -14.03 -28.89
N SER A 96 25.33 -13.71 -30.11
CA SER A 96 24.74 -14.31 -31.31
C SER A 96 24.96 -15.82 -31.38
N GLY A 97 26.13 -16.33 -30.98
CA GLY A 97 26.40 -17.77 -30.88
C GLY A 97 25.51 -18.47 -29.86
N THR A 98 25.23 -17.80 -28.72
CA THR A 98 24.28 -18.31 -27.71
C THR A 98 22.85 -18.34 -28.25
N LEU A 99 22.39 -17.23 -28.83
CA LEU A 99 21.01 -17.08 -29.30
C LEU A 99 20.70 -17.99 -30.51
N LYS A 100 21.65 -18.18 -31.43
CA LYS A 100 21.53 -19.14 -32.55
C LYS A 100 21.38 -20.59 -32.07
N GLY A 101 21.84 -20.89 -30.85
CA GLY A 101 21.69 -22.20 -30.23
C GLY A 101 20.32 -22.45 -29.56
N MET A 102 19.42 -21.47 -29.54
CA MET A 102 18.09 -21.63 -28.96
C MET A 102 17.22 -22.58 -29.78
N THR A 103 16.38 -23.35 -29.09
CA THR A 103 15.51 -24.38 -29.69
C THR A 103 14.05 -24.20 -29.27
N GLY A 104 13.14 -24.98 -29.87
CA GLY A 104 11.71 -24.91 -29.59
C GLY A 104 11.14 -23.53 -29.90
N GLU A 105 10.32 -23.00 -28.99
CA GLU A 105 9.69 -21.68 -29.15
C GLU A 105 10.67 -20.50 -29.21
N LEU A 106 11.92 -20.67 -28.76
CA LEU A 106 12.94 -19.63 -28.75
C LEU A 106 13.85 -19.68 -29.99
N LYS A 107 13.72 -20.70 -30.84
CA LYS A 107 14.47 -20.80 -32.09
C LYS A 107 14.23 -19.57 -32.95
N GLY A 108 15.30 -19.01 -33.50
CA GLY A 108 15.24 -17.75 -34.24
C GLY A 108 16.49 -17.43 -35.04
N THR A 109 16.53 -16.19 -35.52
CA THR A 109 17.59 -15.66 -36.37
C THR A 109 18.20 -14.40 -35.75
N PHE A 110 19.54 -14.31 -35.81
CA PHE A 110 20.29 -13.13 -35.43
C PHE A 110 20.64 -12.30 -36.66
N TYR A 111 20.35 -11.01 -36.60
CA TYR A 111 20.56 -10.01 -37.64
C TYR A 111 21.57 -8.97 -37.15
N PRO A 112 22.85 -9.08 -37.57
CA PRO A 112 23.83 -8.05 -37.27
C PRO A 112 23.43 -6.73 -37.96
N LEU A 113 23.62 -5.59 -37.31
CA LEU A 113 23.40 -4.29 -37.94
C LEU A 113 24.50 -4.00 -38.97
N THR A 114 25.72 -4.49 -38.72
CA THR A 114 26.82 -4.41 -39.69
C THR A 114 26.49 -5.20 -40.94
N GLY A 115 26.44 -4.52 -42.09
CA GLY A 115 26.13 -5.16 -43.37
C GLY A 115 24.65 -5.54 -43.56
N MET A 116 23.75 -5.08 -42.69
CA MET A 116 22.30 -5.26 -42.86
C MET A 116 21.83 -4.62 -44.17
N THR A 117 21.09 -5.37 -44.99
CA THR A 117 20.50 -4.84 -46.23
C THR A 117 19.31 -3.93 -45.92
N LYS A 118 18.99 -3.01 -46.83
CA LYS A 118 17.85 -2.09 -46.66
C LYS A 118 16.52 -2.83 -46.57
N GLU A 119 16.40 -3.96 -47.26
CA GLU A 119 15.20 -4.79 -47.25
C GLU A 119 14.98 -5.42 -45.87
N VAL A 120 16.03 -5.99 -45.27
CA VAL A 120 15.96 -6.55 -43.89
C VAL A 120 15.74 -5.42 -42.88
N GLN A 121 16.41 -4.28 -43.07
CA GLN A 121 16.23 -3.12 -42.22
C GLN A 121 14.78 -2.63 -42.24
N GLN A 122 14.17 -2.51 -43.42
CA GLN A 122 12.77 -2.09 -43.55
C GLN A 122 11.82 -3.11 -42.93
N GLN A 123 12.05 -4.41 -43.14
CA GLN A 123 11.25 -5.46 -42.51
C GLN A 123 11.27 -5.35 -40.96
N LEU A 124 12.44 -5.13 -40.37
CA LEU A 124 12.57 -4.95 -38.92
C LEU A 124 11.95 -3.64 -38.42
N ILE A 125 11.88 -2.60 -39.26
CA ILE A 125 11.14 -1.36 -38.94
C ILE A 125 9.64 -1.65 -38.92
N ASP A 126 9.13 -2.35 -39.94
CA ASP A 126 7.71 -2.66 -40.10
C ASP A 126 7.21 -3.60 -39.00
N ASP A 127 8.08 -4.50 -38.51
CA ASP A 127 7.81 -5.37 -37.36
C ASP A 127 7.99 -4.65 -36.01
N HIS A 128 8.42 -3.38 -36.00
CA HIS A 128 8.79 -2.61 -34.81
C HIS A 128 9.91 -3.24 -33.96
N PHE A 129 10.84 -3.94 -34.61
CA PHE A 129 11.97 -4.64 -33.98
C PHE A 129 13.29 -3.88 -34.09
N LEU A 130 13.45 -3.01 -35.09
CA LEU A 130 14.69 -2.27 -35.29
C LEU A 130 14.84 -1.14 -34.26
N PHE A 131 15.97 -1.10 -33.55
CA PHE A 131 16.42 0.09 -32.83
C PHE A 131 17.34 0.93 -33.72
N LYS A 132 17.38 2.24 -33.47
CA LYS A 132 18.22 3.19 -34.20
C LYS A 132 19.47 3.51 -33.37
N GLU A 133 20.40 4.25 -33.97
CA GLU A 133 21.50 4.83 -33.20
C GLU A 133 20.92 5.61 -32.01
N GLY A 134 21.61 5.49 -30.85
CA GLY A 134 21.16 6.09 -29.61
C GLY A 134 20.92 7.59 -29.75
N ASP A 135 20.03 8.10 -28.90
CA ASP A 135 19.68 9.51 -28.89
C ASP A 135 20.85 10.40 -28.45
N ARG A 136 20.65 11.72 -28.41
CA ARG A 136 21.68 12.68 -27.98
C ARG A 136 22.20 12.45 -26.55
N PHE A 137 21.44 11.78 -25.68
CA PHE A 137 21.92 11.43 -24.34
C PHE A 137 22.90 10.27 -24.43
N LEU A 138 22.52 9.19 -25.12
CA LEU A 138 23.37 8.02 -25.34
C LEU A 138 24.63 8.36 -26.15
N GLN A 139 24.53 9.25 -27.14
CA GLN A 139 25.69 9.75 -27.89
C GLN A 139 26.70 10.45 -26.97
N LYS A 140 26.23 11.36 -26.11
CA LYS A 140 27.09 12.11 -25.18
C LYS A 140 27.57 11.28 -24.00
N ALA A 141 26.87 10.20 -23.69
CA ALA A 141 27.32 9.18 -22.75
C ALA A 141 28.26 8.14 -23.40
N ASN A 142 28.74 8.38 -24.63
CA ASN A 142 29.65 7.48 -25.37
C ASN A 142 29.08 6.06 -25.65
N ALA A 143 27.76 5.89 -25.63
CA ALA A 143 27.12 4.61 -25.91
C ALA A 143 27.08 4.26 -27.41
N CYS A 144 27.15 5.27 -28.28
CA CYS A 144 27.10 5.09 -29.74
C CYS A 144 28.48 4.89 -30.40
N ARG A 145 29.55 4.72 -29.60
CA ARG A 145 30.89 4.51 -30.15
C ARG A 145 30.94 3.26 -31.03
N TYR A 146 31.63 3.38 -32.16
CA TYR A 146 31.81 2.31 -33.15
C TYR A 146 30.50 1.83 -33.82
N TRP A 147 29.45 2.65 -33.85
CA TRP A 147 28.21 2.29 -34.51
C TRP A 147 28.42 1.97 -36.02
N PRO A 148 27.82 0.92 -36.60
CA PRO A 148 26.91 -0.08 -35.98
C PRO A 148 27.61 -1.37 -35.52
N THR A 149 28.94 -1.40 -35.45
CA THR A 149 29.74 -2.59 -35.11
C THR A 149 29.36 -3.17 -33.75
N GLY A 150 29.20 -4.49 -33.63
CA GLY A 150 28.84 -5.17 -32.36
C GLY A 150 27.36 -5.11 -32.00
N ARG A 151 26.52 -4.49 -32.85
CA ARG A 151 25.09 -4.34 -32.60
C ARG A 151 24.31 -5.28 -33.48
N GLY A 152 23.23 -5.81 -32.92
CA GLY A 152 22.36 -6.70 -33.66
C GLY A 152 21.04 -6.97 -32.96
N ILE A 153 20.19 -7.68 -33.69
CA ILE A 153 18.84 -8.01 -33.26
C ILE A 153 18.65 -9.50 -33.44
N PHE A 154 18.16 -10.18 -32.41
CA PHE A 154 17.64 -11.54 -32.54
C PHE A 154 16.14 -11.53 -32.40
N HIS A 155 15.41 -12.28 -33.22
CA HIS A 155 14.04 -12.64 -32.88
C HIS A 155 13.76 -14.10 -33.18
N ASN A 156 12.84 -14.70 -32.42
CA ASN A 156 12.37 -16.05 -32.68
C ASN A 156 11.51 -16.13 -33.96
N ASP A 157 11.31 -17.34 -34.47
CA ASP A 157 10.54 -17.61 -35.69
C ASP A 157 9.08 -17.09 -35.57
N SER A 158 8.52 -17.11 -34.35
CA SER A 158 7.16 -16.64 -34.07
C SER A 158 7.03 -15.14 -33.85
N LYS A 159 8.14 -14.36 -33.85
CA LYS A 159 8.15 -12.91 -33.59
C LYS A 159 7.53 -12.52 -32.22
N THR A 160 7.67 -13.38 -31.22
CA THR A 160 7.17 -13.22 -29.85
C THR A 160 8.28 -13.12 -28.79
N PHE A 161 9.53 -13.26 -29.22
CA PHE A 161 10.74 -13.09 -28.42
C PHE A 161 11.79 -12.34 -29.25
N LEU A 162 12.41 -11.33 -28.65
CA LEU A 162 13.32 -10.39 -29.29
C LEU A 162 14.47 -10.07 -28.33
N VAL A 163 15.71 -9.97 -28.83
CA VAL A 163 16.86 -9.47 -28.07
C VAL A 163 17.53 -8.37 -28.87
N TRP A 164 17.68 -7.20 -28.28
CA TRP A 164 18.59 -6.16 -28.79
C TRP A 164 19.95 -6.31 -28.14
N VAL A 165 21.00 -6.26 -28.96
CA VAL A 165 22.39 -6.42 -28.52
C VAL A 165 23.16 -5.12 -28.76
N GLY A 166 23.77 -4.58 -27.71
CA GLY A 166 24.62 -3.39 -27.76
C GLY A 166 23.89 -2.06 -28.04
N GLU A 167 22.60 -1.96 -27.69
CA GLU A 167 21.79 -0.74 -27.87
C GLU A 167 22.08 0.30 -26.78
N GLU A 168 21.56 0.06 -25.57
CA GLU A 168 21.83 0.85 -24.36
C GLU A 168 22.55 0.01 -23.29
N ASP A 169 22.01 -1.19 -22.99
CA ASP A 169 22.71 -2.21 -22.22
C ASP A 169 23.30 -3.27 -23.18
N HIS A 170 24.11 -4.21 -22.67
CA HIS A 170 24.67 -5.28 -23.52
C HIS A 170 23.56 -6.09 -24.17
N MET A 171 22.49 -6.39 -23.42
CA MET A 171 21.30 -7.04 -23.92
C MET A 171 20.03 -6.43 -23.36
N ARG A 172 19.04 -6.24 -24.22
CA ARG A 172 17.65 -6.00 -23.85
C ARG A 172 16.81 -7.17 -24.33
N ILE A 173 16.41 -8.01 -23.40
CA ILE A 173 15.68 -9.26 -23.65
C ILE A 173 14.19 -8.98 -23.50
N ILE A 174 13.41 -9.31 -24.53
CA ILE A 174 12.02 -8.88 -24.66
C ILE A 174 11.18 -10.09 -25.05
N SER A 175 10.08 -10.29 -24.33
CA SER A 175 9.00 -11.19 -24.72
C SER A 175 7.72 -10.38 -24.92
N MET A 176 6.96 -10.69 -25.97
CA MET A 176 5.74 -9.96 -26.32
C MET A 176 4.76 -10.82 -27.12
N GLN A 177 3.48 -10.48 -27.05
CA GLN A 177 2.43 -11.00 -27.95
C GLN A 177 1.16 -10.14 -27.88
N LYS A 178 0.19 -10.40 -28.76
CA LYS A 178 -1.18 -9.86 -28.66
C LYS A 178 -1.95 -10.47 -27.49
N GLY A 179 -2.92 -9.74 -26.95
CA GLY A 179 -3.73 -10.16 -25.80
C GLY A 179 -3.07 -9.91 -24.44
N GLY A 180 -3.75 -10.34 -23.36
CA GLY A 180 -3.41 -10.05 -21.97
C GLY A 180 -2.71 -11.20 -21.21
N SER A 181 -2.31 -12.28 -21.89
CA SER A 181 -1.67 -13.44 -21.25
C SER A 181 -0.27 -13.10 -20.70
N ILE A 182 -0.20 -12.77 -19.40
CA ILE A 182 1.07 -12.50 -18.72
C ILE A 182 1.86 -13.80 -18.53
N ARG A 183 1.17 -14.91 -18.27
CA ARG A 183 1.75 -16.25 -18.11
C ARG A 183 2.67 -16.63 -19.27
N GLU A 184 2.17 -16.53 -20.50
CA GLU A 184 2.91 -16.94 -21.70
C GLU A 184 4.09 -15.99 -21.97
N VAL A 185 3.85 -14.68 -21.87
CA VAL A 185 4.87 -13.68 -22.12
C VAL A 185 6.01 -13.80 -21.11
N TYR A 186 5.67 -13.88 -19.83
CA TYR A 186 6.67 -13.98 -18.76
C TYR A 186 7.36 -15.34 -18.75
N GLY A 187 6.61 -16.44 -18.91
CA GLY A 187 7.19 -17.78 -18.97
C GLY A 187 8.22 -17.93 -20.09
N ARG A 188 7.94 -17.36 -21.27
CA ARG A 188 8.90 -17.31 -22.38
C ARG A 188 10.15 -16.48 -22.06
N LEU A 189 9.98 -15.33 -21.39
CA LEU A 189 11.10 -14.50 -20.94
C LEU A 189 11.99 -15.26 -19.93
N VAL A 190 11.38 -15.87 -18.92
CA VAL A 190 12.06 -16.65 -17.87
C VAL A 190 12.87 -17.78 -18.50
N LYS A 191 12.26 -18.56 -19.39
CA LYS A 191 12.95 -19.63 -20.12
C LYS A 191 14.15 -19.10 -20.89
N ALA A 192 13.98 -18.00 -21.62
CA ALA A 192 15.06 -17.41 -22.40
C ALA A 192 16.21 -16.91 -21.53
N VAL A 193 15.92 -16.19 -20.44
CA VAL A 193 16.93 -15.70 -19.49
C VAL A 193 17.72 -16.87 -18.89
N ASN A 194 17.03 -17.92 -18.44
CA ASN A 194 17.67 -19.12 -17.89
C ASN A 194 18.56 -19.84 -18.92
N GLU A 195 18.14 -19.94 -20.18
CA GLU A 195 18.97 -20.55 -21.24
C GLU A 195 20.20 -19.70 -21.58
N ILE A 196 20.08 -18.37 -21.54
CA ILE A 196 21.19 -17.45 -21.78
C ILE A 196 22.21 -17.56 -20.63
N GLU A 197 21.74 -17.53 -19.37
CA GLU A 197 22.59 -17.52 -18.18
C GLU A 197 23.44 -18.79 -18.02
N LYS A 198 23.01 -19.92 -18.61
CA LYS A 198 23.85 -21.14 -18.70
C LYS A 198 25.15 -20.94 -19.46
N ARG A 199 25.26 -19.90 -20.31
CA ARG A 199 26.42 -19.66 -21.19
C ARG A 199 27.13 -18.35 -20.92
N MET A 200 26.52 -17.42 -20.18
CA MET A 200 27.09 -16.13 -19.88
C MET A 200 26.65 -15.65 -18.50
N GLU A 201 27.59 -15.07 -17.77
CA GLU A 201 27.37 -14.53 -16.44
C GLU A 201 26.94 -13.06 -16.53
N PHE A 202 25.86 -12.70 -15.82
CA PHE A 202 25.38 -11.33 -15.75
C PHE A 202 26.07 -10.53 -14.65
N SER A 203 26.26 -9.24 -14.89
CA SER A 203 26.75 -8.30 -13.87
C SER A 203 25.67 -8.08 -12.82
N HIS A 204 25.95 -8.46 -11.58
CA HIS A 204 25.04 -8.36 -10.44
C HIS A 204 25.78 -7.88 -9.20
N ASP A 205 25.10 -7.11 -8.35
CA ASP A 205 25.56 -6.63 -7.06
C ASP A 205 24.51 -6.94 -5.98
N ASP A 206 24.95 -7.36 -4.78
CA ASP A 206 24.04 -7.76 -3.69
C ASP A 206 23.15 -6.61 -3.18
N ARG A 207 23.56 -5.35 -3.38
CA ARG A 207 22.77 -4.19 -3.00
C ARG A 207 21.94 -3.67 -4.17
N LEU A 208 22.52 -3.58 -5.36
CA LEU A 208 21.90 -2.91 -6.51
C LEU A 208 21.15 -3.84 -7.46
N GLY A 209 21.25 -5.16 -7.28
CA GLY A 209 20.67 -6.15 -8.19
C GLY A 209 21.46 -6.23 -9.51
N PHE A 210 20.77 -6.43 -10.63
CA PHE A 210 21.41 -6.44 -11.94
C PHE A 210 21.91 -5.05 -12.32
N LEU A 211 23.17 -4.97 -12.73
CA LEU A 211 23.82 -3.72 -13.08
C LEU A 211 23.57 -3.36 -14.55
N THR A 212 23.17 -2.11 -14.76
CA THR A 212 22.86 -1.54 -16.07
C THR A 212 23.71 -0.30 -16.32
N PHE A 213 23.80 0.10 -17.59
CA PHE A 213 24.52 1.31 -18.01
C PHE A 213 23.91 2.57 -17.38
N CYS A 214 22.58 2.66 -17.38
CA CYS A 214 21.82 3.74 -16.74
C CYS A 214 21.35 3.33 -15.34
N PRO A 215 21.54 4.15 -14.29
CA PRO A 215 21.11 3.80 -12.93
C PRO A 215 19.60 3.65 -12.76
N THR A 216 18.81 4.20 -13.69
CA THR A 216 17.34 4.10 -13.65
C THR A 216 16.81 2.68 -13.88
N ASN A 217 17.62 1.81 -14.49
CA ASN A 217 17.25 0.44 -14.82
C ASN A 217 17.84 -0.61 -13.86
N LEU A 218 18.47 -0.20 -12.75
CA LEU A 218 19.02 -1.10 -11.73
C LEU A 218 17.94 -1.98 -11.05
N GLY A 219 18.39 -2.99 -10.29
CA GLY A 219 17.53 -3.93 -9.57
C GLY A 219 17.11 -5.10 -10.46
N THR A 220 15.80 -5.28 -10.62
CA THR A 220 15.22 -6.33 -11.48
C THR A 220 15.48 -6.09 -12.97
N THR A 221 15.61 -4.80 -13.34
CA THR A 221 15.55 -4.27 -14.72
C THR A 221 14.24 -4.58 -15.47
N ILE A 222 13.24 -5.17 -14.78
CA ILE A 222 11.99 -5.62 -15.37
C ILE A 222 11.07 -4.44 -15.64
N ARG A 223 10.71 -4.28 -16.91
CA ARG A 223 9.54 -3.51 -17.33
C ARG A 223 8.51 -4.44 -17.94
N ALA A 224 7.50 -4.77 -17.16
CA ALA A 224 6.28 -5.43 -17.62
C ALA A 224 5.26 -4.37 -18.03
N SER A 225 4.63 -4.54 -19.19
CA SER A 225 3.73 -3.55 -19.79
C SER A 225 2.60 -4.19 -20.58
N VAL A 226 1.48 -3.48 -20.66
CA VAL A 226 0.39 -3.76 -21.61
C VAL A 226 0.05 -2.50 -22.42
N HIS A 227 -0.29 -2.72 -23.69
CA HIS A 227 -1.05 -1.76 -24.47
C HIS A 227 -2.54 -1.98 -24.22
N ILE A 228 -3.24 -0.98 -23.67
CA ILE A 228 -4.60 -1.12 -23.18
C ILE A 228 -5.46 0.10 -23.53
N LYS A 229 -6.76 -0.11 -23.75
CA LYS A 229 -7.77 0.95 -23.93
C LYS A 229 -8.72 0.99 -22.74
N LEU A 230 -8.80 2.14 -22.06
CA LEU A 230 -9.65 2.38 -20.90
C LEU A 230 -10.39 3.71 -21.07
N PRO A 231 -11.32 3.81 -22.04
CA PRO A 231 -11.89 5.09 -22.48
C PRO A 231 -12.62 5.88 -21.38
N ARG A 232 -13.19 5.21 -20.37
CA ARG A 232 -13.87 5.88 -19.25
C ARG A 232 -12.87 6.41 -18.23
N LEU A 233 -11.87 5.60 -17.84
CA LEU A 233 -10.80 6.04 -16.95
C LEU A 233 -9.92 7.13 -17.57
N SER A 234 -9.72 7.10 -18.89
CA SER A 234 -8.93 8.09 -19.62
C SER A 234 -9.75 9.26 -20.16
N ALA A 235 -11.02 9.42 -19.76
CA ALA A 235 -11.89 10.48 -20.29
C ALA A 235 -11.34 11.90 -20.03
N GLY A 236 -10.54 12.07 -18.97
CA GLY A 236 -9.80 13.30 -18.67
C GLY A 236 -8.35 13.33 -19.17
N GLY A 237 -8.01 12.49 -20.16
CA GLY A 237 -6.66 12.39 -20.73
C GLY A 237 -5.68 11.52 -19.90
N GLN A 238 -4.40 11.55 -20.28
CA GLN A 238 -3.35 10.73 -19.66
C GLN A 238 -3.20 11.02 -18.17
N GLU A 239 -3.29 12.28 -17.75
CA GLU A 239 -3.18 12.65 -16.33
C GLU A 239 -4.30 12.05 -15.47
N ALA A 240 -5.53 11.99 -16.01
CA ALA A 240 -6.65 11.35 -15.32
C ALA A 240 -6.38 9.86 -15.11
N LEU A 241 -5.88 9.17 -16.14
CA LEU A 241 -5.51 7.77 -16.05
C LEU A 241 -4.30 7.55 -15.12
N GLN A 242 -3.28 8.42 -15.18
CA GLN A 242 -2.09 8.35 -14.34
C GLN A 242 -2.44 8.49 -12.86
N ARG A 243 -3.36 9.41 -12.49
CA ARG A 243 -3.82 9.56 -11.09
C ARG A 243 -4.44 8.28 -10.52
N VAL A 244 -5.06 7.45 -11.36
CA VAL A 244 -5.60 6.15 -10.95
C VAL A 244 -4.50 5.10 -10.93
N ALA A 245 -3.66 5.06 -11.96
CA ALA A 245 -2.54 4.13 -12.11
C ALA A 245 -1.48 4.26 -10.98
N ASP A 246 -1.22 5.47 -10.49
CA ASP A 246 -0.29 5.75 -9.38
C ASP A 246 -0.65 4.97 -8.11
N ARG A 247 -1.94 4.69 -7.88
CA ARG A 247 -2.43 3.91 -6.73
C ARG A 247 -1.90 2.48 -6.74
N PHE A 248 -1.61 1.95 -7.92
CA PHE A 248 -1.10 0.60 -8.13
C PHE A 248 0.39 0.58 -8.46
N GLN A 249 1.11 1.70 -8.24
CA GLN A 249 2.51 1.87 -8.63
C GLN A 249 2.75 1.57 -10.11
N LEU A 250 1.84 2.05 -10.96
CA LEU A 250 1.92 1.93 -12.40
C LEU A 250 2.28 3.28 -13.05
N GLN A 251 2.95 3.22 -14.19
CA GLN A 251 3.27 4.36 -15.04
C GLN A 251 2.52 4.23 -16.36
N VAL A 252 1.86 5.31 -16.78
CA VAL A 252 1.10 5.46 -18.02
C VAL A 252 1.94 6.29 -19.01
N ARG A 253 2.09 5.78 -20.23
CA ARG A 253 2.74 6.46 -21.36
C ARG A 253 1.82 6.37 -22.59
N GLY A 254 2.06 7.22 -23.59
CA GLY A 254 1.43 7.06 -24.90
C GLY A 254 1.90 5.80 -25.62
N SER A 255 1.19 5.44 -26.70
CA SER A 255 1.33 4.14 -27.38
C SER A 255 2.61 3.96 -28.21
N ALA A 256 3.43 5.01 -28.40
CA ALA A 256 4.65 4.96 -29.21
C ALA A 256 5.95 5.17 -28.41
N GLY A 257 5.90 5.21 -27.07
CA GLY A 257 7.08 5.31 -26.20
C GLY A 257 7.01 6.41 -25.14
N GLU A 258 8.17 6.68 -24.52
CA GLU A 258 8.36 7.47 -23.28
C GLU A 258 7.83 8.91 -23.33
N HIS A 259 7.79 9.53 -24.51
CA HIS A 259 7.33 10.90 -24.71
C HIS A 259 6.22 11.01 -25.78
N SER A 260 5.59 9.88 -26.12
CA SER A 260 4.54 9.88 -27.13
C SER A 260 3.18 10.22 -26.53
N GLU A 261 2.32 10.86 -27.33
CA GLU A 261 0.90 10.97 -27.02
C GLU A 261 0.19 9.63 -27.25
N ALA A 262 -0.93 9.43 -26.56
CA ALA A 262 -1.79 8.28 -26.80
C ALA A 262 -2.50 8.42 -28.16
N VAL A 263 -2.32 7.44 -29.03
CA VAL A 263 -3.02 7.41 -30.33
C VAL A 263 -4.31 6.60 -30.18
N GLY A 264 -5.46 7.25 -30.38
CA GLY A 264 -6.77 6.57 -30.36
C GLY A 264 -7.15 5.97 -29.01
N GLY A 265 -6.72 6.59 -27.90
CA GLY A 265 -7.00 6.13 -26.53
C GLY A 265 -6.21 4.88 -26.11
N LEU A 266 -5.16 4.51 -26.86
CA LEU A 266 -4.27 3.40 -26.53
C LEU A 266 -3.11 3.90 -25.65
N TYR A 267 -2.95 3.29 -24.47
CA TYR A 267 -1.90 3.63 -23.53
C TYR A 267 -0.97 2.44 -23.27
N ASP A 268 0.31 2.73 -23.03
CA ASP A 268 1.28 1.78 -22.48
C ASP A 268 1.34 1.94 -20.96
N ILE A 269 0.89 0.92 -20.23
CA ILE A 269 0.87 0.92 -18.77
C ILE A 269 1.83 -0.13 -18.25
N SER A 270 2.76 0.26 -17.37
CA SER A 270 3.83 -0.60 -16.86
C SER A 270 4.04 -0.46 -15.35
N ASN A 271 4.69 -1.45 -14.71
CA ASN A 271 5.18 -1.28 -13.34
C ASN A 271 6.15 -0.08 -13.26
N LYS A 272 6.05 0.72 -12.19
CA LYS A 272 6.93 1.87 -11.94
C LYS A 272 8.25 1.45 -11.28
N GLU A 273 8.17 0.61 -10.25
CA GLU A 273 9.34 0.20 -9.45
C GLU A 273 10.24 -0.81 -10.16
N ARG A 274 11.54 -0.75 -9.85
CA ARG A 274 12.59 -1.65 -10.37
C ARG A 274 13.50 -2.21 -9.28
N MET A 275 13.72 -1.44 -8.21
CA MET A 275 14.57 -1.77 -7.06
C MET A 275 13.74 -2.08 -5.80
N GLY A 276 14.31 -2.85 -4.86
CA GLY A 276 13.66 -3.23 -3.60
C GLY A 276 12.60 -4.33 -3.70
N LEU A 277 12.50 -5.00 -4.86
CA LEU A 277 11.55 -6.09 -5.12
C LEU A 277 12.18 -7.08 -6.11
N THR A 278 11.68 -8.30 -6.14
CA THR A 278 12.10 -9.37 -7.07
C THR A 278 11.46 -9.19 -8.46
N GLU A 279 11.99 -9.86 -9.48
CA GLU A 279 11.42 -9.85 -10.83
C GLU A 279 9.97 -10.33 -10.85
N PHE A 280 9.70 -11.41 -10.11
CA PHE A 280 8.36 -11.96 -9.99
C PHE A 280 7.38 -10.96 -9.35
N GLU A 281 7.80 -10.26 -8.29
CA GLU A 281 7.00 -9.21 -7.65
C GLU A 281 6.77 -8.01 -8.57
N ALA A 282 7.78 -7.61 -9.36
CA ALA A 282 7.65 -6.51 -10.33
C ALA A 282 6.60 -6.82 -11.41
N VAL A 283 6.60 -8.05 -11.96
CA VAL A 283 5.56 -8.51 -12.89
C VAL A 283 4.21 -8.63 -12.18
N GLY A 284 4.19 -9.16 -10.95
CA GLY A 284 2.98 -9.30 -10.14
C GLY A 284 2.31 -7.98 -9.81
N LYS A 285 3.08 -6.90 -9.55
CA LYS A 285 2.55 -5.55 -9.38
C LYS A 285 1.86 -5.05 -10.66
N MET A 286 2.47 -5.24 -11.83
CA MET A 286 1.84 -4.90 -13.11
C MET A 286 0.56 -5.72 -13.33
N TYR A 287 0.63 -7.04 -13.19
CA TYR A 287 -0.49 -7.96 -13.37
C TYR A 287 -1.71 -7.57 -12.52
N ARG A 288 -1.52 -7.40 -11.21
CA ARG A 288 -2.59 -7.02 -10.29
C ARG A 288 -3.14 -5.63 -10.61
N GLY A 289 -2.27 -4.65 -10.84
CA GLY A 289 -2.69 -3.28 -11.13
C GLY A 289 -3.50 -3.16 -12.43
N ILE A 290 -3.12 -3.86 -13.50
CA ILE A 290 -3.92 -3.88 -14.74
C ILE A 290 -5.28 -4.55 -14.51
N GLY A 291 -5.34 -5.64 -13.75
CA GLY A 291 -6.60 -6.27 -13.36
C GLY A 291 -7.54 -5.30 -12.64
N GLU A 292 -7.01 -4.49 -11.71
CA GLU A 292 -7.80 -3.46 -11.01
C GLU A 292 -8.26 -2.32 -11.94
N LEU A 293 -7.41 -1.87 -12.87
CA LEU A 293 -7.82 -0.86 -13.86
C LEU A 293 -8.96 -1.37 -14.77
N ILE A 294 -8.90 -2.63 -15.22
CA ILE A 294 -9.97 -3.24 -16.03
C ILE A 294 -11.26 -3.36 -15.22
N LYS A 295 -11.17 -3.77 -13.96
CA LYS A 295 -12.32 -3.83 -13.05
C LYS A 295 -12.98 -2.46 -12.88
N MET A 296 -12.18 -1.40 -12.70
CA MET A 296 -12.68 -0.01 -12.60
C MET A 296 -13.31 0.48 -13.90
N GLU A 297 -12.73 0.17 -15.06
CA GLU A 297 -13.32 0.49 -16.36
C GLU A 297 -14.68 -0.21 -16.54
N LYS A 298 -14.78 -1.50 -16.20
CA LYS A 298 -16.05 -2.25 -16.20
C LYS A 298 -17.08 -1.62 -15.26
N ALA A 299 -16.67 -1.14 -14.09
CA ALA A 299 -17.56 -0.47 -13.15
C ALA A 299 -18.11 0.84 -13.73
N LEU A 300 -17.27 1.63 -14.42
CA LEU A 300 -17.68 2.84 -15.12
C LEU A 300 -18.62 2.55 -16.30
N GLU A 301 -18.42 1.44 -17.01
CA GLU A 301 -19.32 1.00 -18.08
C GLU A 301 -20.72 0.63 -17.57
N ARG A 302 -20.82 0.06 -16.36
CA ARG A 302 -22.11 -0.20 -15.70
C ARG A 302 -22.84 1.09 -15.32
N GLY A 303 -22.08 2.14 -14.98
CA GLY A 303 -22.61 3.44 -14.55
C GLY A 303 -23.13 3.43 -13.10
N VAL A 304 -23.53 4.61 -12.63
CA VAL A 304 -24.16 4.83 -11.33
C VAL A 304 -25.59 5.29 -11.56
N ASP A 305 -26.52 4.83 -10.72
CA ASP A 305 -27.93 5.21 -10.78
C ASP A 305 -28.07 6.76 -10.74
N PRO A 306 -28.79 7.38 -11.69
CA PRO A 306 -29.03 8.83 -11.69
C PRO A 306 -29.58 9.39 -10.37
N GLU A 307 -30.41 8.64 -9.62
CA GLU A 307 -30.92 9.08 -8.32
C GLU A 307 -29.82 9.11 -7.25
N VAL A 308 -28.82 8.24 -7.35
CA VAL A 308 -27.63 8.28 -6.49
C VAL A 308 -26.77 9.50 -6.82
N VAL A 309 -26.58 9.81 -8.11
CA VAL A 309 -25.86 11.02 -8.53
C VAL A 309 -26.56 12.27 -8.02
N LYS A 310 -27.88 12.34 -8.16
CA LYS A 310 -28.70 13.44 -7.64
C LYS A 310 -28.58 13.58 -6.12
N TYR A 311 -28.65 12.48 -5.37
CA TYR A 311 -28.45 12.51 -3.91
C TYR A 311 -27.09 13.13 -3.52
N VAL A 312 -26.03 12.79 -4.25
CA VAL A 312 -24.70 13.35 -4.01
C VAL A 312 -24.68 14.86 -4.26
N GLU A 313 -25.29 15.32 -5.36
CA GLU A 313 -25.34 16.75 -5.71
C GLU A 313 -26.19 17.56 -4.71
N ASP A 314 -27.36 17.04 -4.34
CA ASP A 314 -28.23 17.63 -3.32
C ASP A 314 -27.55 17.65 -1.94
N GLY A 315 -26.86 16.56 -1.59
CA GLY A 315 -26.08 16.44 -0.35
C GLY A 315 -24.93 17.45 -0.28
N PHE A 316 -24.20 17.64 -1.38
CA PHE A 316 -23.18 18.69 -1.49
C PHE A 316 -23.79 20.08 -1.28
N ALA A 317 -24.89 20.42 -1.96
CA ALA A 317 -25.56 21.70 -1.80
C ALA A 317 -26.02 21.94 -0.34
N LYS A 318 -26.59 20.92 0.30
CA LYS A 318 -27.02 20.95 1.71
C LYS A 318 -25.86 21.22 2.66
N LEU A 319 -24.73 20.54 2.48
CA LEU A 319 -23.52 20.73 3.30
C LEU A 319 -22.98 22.16 3.16
N GLN A 320 -22.88 22.66 1.94
CA GLN A 320 -22.33 23.99 1.67
C GLN A 320 -23.24 25.12 2.18
N ALA A 321 -24.56 24.95 2.12
CA ALA A 321 -25.54 25.94 2.59
C ALA A 321 -25.64 26.04 4.13
N SER A 322 -25.11 25.07 4.88
CA SER A 322 -25.27 25.01 6.34
C SER A 322 -24.10 25.66 7.07
N ASP A 323 -24.31 26.83 7.68
CA ASP A 323 -23.28 27.52 8.49
C ASP A 323 -22.85 26.74 9.73
N SER A 324 -23.73 25.91 10.30
CA SER A 324 -23.43 25.07 11.47
C SER A 324 -22.68 23.78 11.13
N CYS A 325 -22.42 23.50 9.85
CA CYS A 325 -21.67 22.32 9.45
C CYS A 325 -20.18 22.67 9.33
N HIS A 326 -19.36 21.99 10.14
CA HIS A 326 -17.91 22.17 10.22
C HIS A 326 -17.14 20.86 9.94
N SER A 327 -17.80 19.89 9.31
CA SER A 327 -17.23 18.57 9.05
C SER A 327 -16.07 18.61 8.06
N LEU A 328 -15.12 17.68 8.19
CA LEU A 328 -14.09 17.47 7.17
C LEU A 328 -14.70 17.10 5.81
N LEU A 329 -15.83 16.39 5.79
CA LEU A 329 -16.62 16.14 4.59
C LEU A 329 -16.98 17.44 3.86
N LYS A 330 -17.61 18.41 4.55
CA LYS A 330 -17.98 19.70 3.94
C LYS A 330 -16.75 20.43 3.38
N LYS A 331 -15.65 20.42 4.13
CA LYS A 331 -14.41 21.11 3.76
C LYS A 331 -13.79 20.56 2.47
N HIS A 332 -13.75 19.23 2.33
CA HIS A 332 -13.01 18.55 1.25
C HIS A 332 -13.88 18.07 0.08
N LEU A 333 -15.20 17.97 0.27
CA LEU A 333 -16.12 17.70 -0.83
C LEU A 333 -16.38 18.99 -1.63
N THR A 334 -15.42 19.41 -2.46
CA THR A 334 -15.58 20.55 -3.38
C THR A 334 -16.42 20.19 -4.60
N LYS A 335 -16.85 21.18 -5.39
CA LYS A 335 -17.59 20.94 -6.63
C LYS A 335 -16.77 20.09 -7.61
N GLU A 336 -15.48 20.37 -7.72
CA GLU A 336 -14.55 19.62 -8.58
C GLU A 336 -14.41 18.16 -8.10
N VAL A 337 -14.38 17.93 -6.77
CA VAL A 337 -14.36 16.58 -6.20
C VAL A 337 -15.67 15.84 -6.50
N VAL A 338 -16.83 16.50 -6.33
CA VAL A 338 -18.15 15.93 -6.66
C VAL A 338 -18.20 15.52 -8.13
N ASP A 339 -17.81 16.41 -9.04
CA ASP A 339 -17.90 16.13 -10.48
C ASP A 339 -16.97 14.99 -10.92
N ARG A 340 -15.82 14.82 -10.25
CA ARG A 340 -14.92 13.68 -10.49
C ARG A 340 -15.44 12.36 -9.92
N LEU A 341 -16.13 12.39 -8.77
CA LEU A 341 -16.42 11.18 -8.00
C LEU A 341 -17.86 10.69 -8.09
N LYS A 342 -18.84 11.54 -8.42
CA LYS A 342 -20.28 11.20 -8.35
C LYS A 342 -20.72 10.04 -9.25
N ASN A 343 -19.99 9.78 -10.33
CA ASN A 343 -20.26 8.72 -11.29
C ASN A 343 -19.40 7.47 -11.07
N LEU A 344 -18.63 7.41 -9.98
CA LEU A 344 -17.77 6.27 -9.66
C LEU A 344 -18.50 5.28 -8.75
N SER A 345 -18.22 4.00 -8.95
CA SER A 345 -18.57 2.93 -8.02
C SER A 345 -17.37 2.00 -7.81
N THR A 346 -17.32 1.34 -6.65
CA THR A 346 -16.28 0.34 -6.37
C THR A 346 -16.51 -0.89 -7.23
N PRO A 347 -15.47 -1.49 -7.83
CA PRO A 347 -15.67 -2.58 -8.77
C PRO A 347 -16.31 -3.83 -8.18
N SER A 348 -15.88 -4.22 -6.98
CA SER A 348 -16.26 -5.51 -6.37
C SER A 348 -17.66 -5.46 -5.77
N PHE A 349 -18.02 -4.36 -5.10
CA PHE A 349 -19.28 -4.27 -4.36
C PHE A 349 -20.25 -3.21 -4.89
N GLY A 350 -19.86 -2.42 -5.91
CA GLY A 350 -20.71 -1.40 -6.50
C GLY A 350 -20.98 -0.21 -5.56
N SER A 351 -20.13 0.00 -4.56
CA SER A 351 -20.31 1.05 -3.56
C SER A 351 -20.11 2.42 -4.18
N THR A 352 -20.96 3.37 -3.83
CA THR A 352 -21.03 4.69 -4.47
C THR A 352 -20.58 5.80 -3.51
N LEU A 353 -20.37 7.01 -4.05
CA LEU A 353 -20.04 8.17 -3.21
C LEU A 353 -21.16 8.49 -2.21
N LYS A 354 -22.42 8.17 -2.51
CA LYS A 354 -23.53 8.28 -1.55
C LYS A 354 -23.24 7.47 -0.28
N ASP A 355 -22.83 6.22 -0.43
CA ASP A 355 -22.55 5.33 0.70
C ASP A 355 -21.44 5.88 1.59
N VAL A 356 -20.51 6.65 0.99
CA VAL A 356 -19.42 7.32 1.69
C VAL A 356 -19.90 8.53 2.51
N ILE A 357 -20.73 9.39 1.92
CA ILE A 357 -21.03 10.73 2.48
C ILE A 357 -22.35 10.80 3.25
N GLN A 358 -23.22 9.79 3.13
CA GLN A 358 -24.60 9.87 3.61
C GLN A 358 -24.72 10.20 5.10
N SER A 359 -23.82 9.70 5.95
CA SER A 359 -23.88 10.00 7.38
C SER A 359 -23.66 11.48 7.67
N GLY A 360 -22.65 12.10 7.04
CA GLY A 360 -22.38 13.53 7.21
C GLY A 360 -23.42 14.44 6.55
N VAL A 361 -24.02 14.01 5.43
CA VAL A 361 -25.14 14.73 4.79
C VAL A 361 -26.38 14.74 5.70
N GLU A 362 -26.64 13.65 6.41
CA GLU A 362 -27.78 13.52 7.32
C GLU A 362 -27.53 14.11 8.70
N ASN A 363 -26.28 14.09 9.17
CA ASN A 363 -25.85 14.59 10.48
C ASN A 363 -24.83 15.71 10.32
N LEU A 364 -25.32 16.94 10.12
CA LEU A 364 -24.48 18.11 9.79
C LEU A 364 -23.49 18.51 10.89
N ASP A 365 -23.68 18.01 12.10
CA ASP A 365 -22.80 18.21 13.26
C ASP A 365 -21.72 17.12 13.41
N SER A 366 -21.55 16.25 12.40
CA SER A 366 -20.43 15.30 12.33
C SER A 366 -19.08 16.03 12.28
N GLY A 367 -18.07 15.55 13.03
CA GLY A 367 -16.72 16.10 12.93
C GLY A 367 -16.01 15.71 11.62
N VAL A 368 -16.15 14.46 11.18
CA VAL A 368 -15.54 13.94 9.95
C VAL A 368 -16.59 13.79 8.85
N GLY A 369 -17.62 12.96 9.07
CA GLY A 369 -18.79 12.85 8.20
C GLY A 369 -18.69 11.86 7.04
N VAL A 370 -17.56 11.14 6.90
CA VAL A 370 -17.38 10.09 5.87
C VAL A 370 -17.11 8.73 6.50
N TYR A 371 -17.57 7.69 5.83
CA TYR A 371 -17.25 6.30 6.14
C TYR A 371 -16.95 5.51 4.86
N ALA A 372 -16.04 4.54 4.90
CA ALA A 372 -15.75 3.70 3.76
C ALA A 372 -16.80 2.58 3.63
N PRO A 373 -17.46 2.39 2.47
CA PRO A 373 -18.39 1.27 2.27
C PRO A 373 -17.70 -0.08 2.00
N ASP A 374 -16.44 -0.06 1.61
CA ASP A 374 -15.57 -1.22 1.44
C ASP A 374 -14.10 -0.77 1.38
N ALA A 375 -13.17 -1.72 1.26
CA ALA A 375 -11.74 -1.45 1.17
C ALA A 375 -11.35 -0.65 -0.09
N GLU A 376 -11.98 -0.94 -1.24
CA GLU A 376 -11.69 -0.30 -2.53
C GLU A 376 -12.07 1.19 -2.53
N ALA A 377 -13.01 1.60 -1.68
CA ALA A 377 -13.46 2.97 -1.54
C ALA A 377 -12.34 3.96 -1.21
N TYR A 378 -11.34 3.54 -0.41
CA TYR A 378 -10.17 4.36 -0.10
C TYR A 378 -9.33 4.69 -1.33
N SER A 379 -9.33 3.80 -2.33
CA SER A 379 -8.69 4.05 -3.61
C SER A 379 -9.63 4.80 -4.55
N VAL A 380 -10.85 4.31 -4.77
CA VAL A 380 -11.81 4.86 -5.74
C VAL A 380 -12.17 6.31 -5.44
N PHE A 381 -12.43 6.64 -4.18
CA PHE A 381 -12.79 7.98 -3.70
C PHE A 381 -11.62 8.70 -3.02
N ALA A 382 -10.37 8.37 -3.40
CA ALA A 382 -9.15 8.94 -2.80
C ALA A 382 -9.11 10.48 -2.84
N ASP A 383 -9.66 11.11 -3.88
CA ASP A 383 -9.70 12.58 -3.97
C ASP A 383 -10.53 13.24 -2.84
N LEU A 384 -11.39 12.48 -2.16
CA LEU A 384 -12.07 12.90 -0.94
C LEU A 384 -11.38 12.34 0.33
N PHE A 385 -11.02 11.05 0.33
CA PHE A 385 -10.42 10.41 1.51
C PHE A 385 -9.03 10.93 1.85
N ASP A 386 -8.14 11.11 0.87
CA ASP A 386 -6.75 11.53 1.10
C ASP A 386 -6.63 12.85 1.85
N PRO A 387 -7.30 13.96 1.44
CA PRO A 387 -7.18 15.21 2.19
C PRO A 387 -7.83 15.14 3.59
N ILE A 388 -8.86 14.30 3.77
CA ILE A 388 -9.45 14.02 5.09
C ILE A 388 -8.46 13.26 5.98
N ILE A 389 -7.78 12.25 5.42
CA ILE A 389 -6.76 11.45 6.10
C ILE A 389 -5.57 12.33 6.48
N GLU A 390 -5.07 13.15 5.55
CA GLU A 390 -3.97 14.07 5.78
C GLU A 390 -4.29 15.03 6.94
N GLU A 391 -5.47 15.66 6.93
CA GLU A 391 -5.86 16.58 7.99
C GLU A 391 -6.08 15.89 9.34
N TYR A 392 -6.75 14.73 9.36
CA TYR A 392 -7.06 14.02 10.61
C TYR A 392 -5.82 13.37 11.24
N HIS A 393 -4.96 12.76 10.43
CA HIS A 393 -3.78 12.00 10.87
C HIS A 393 -2.49 12.83 10.86
N GLY A 394 -2.61 14.15 11.04
CA GLY A 394 -1.45 15.01 11.36
C GLY A 394 -0.48 15.22 10.20
N GLY A 395 -0.99 15.23 8.96
CA GLY A 395 -0.21 15.48 7.75
C GLY A 395 0.26 14.22 7.03
N PHE A 396 -0.39 13.06 7.24
CA PHE A 396 -0.09 11.83 6.50
C PHE A 396 -0.54 11.99 5.03
N LYS A 397 0.41 12.30 4.15
CA LYS A 397 0.18 12.68 2.75
C LYS A 397 -0.12 11.47 1.87
N ARG A 398 -0.68 11.73 0.70
CA ARG A 398 -0.84 10.75 -0.38
C ARG A 398 0.47 10.07 -0.80
N THR A 399 1.59 10.73 -0.62
CA THR A 399 2.94 10.22 -0.95
C THR A 399 3.59 9.43 0.18
N ASP A 400 3.05 9.51 1.40
CA ASP A 400 3.60 8.81 2.56
C ASP A 400 3.18 7.34 2.53
N ARG A 401 3.94 6.47 3.20
CA ARG A 401 3.62 5.04 3.33
C ARG A 401 3.58 4.64 4.79
N HIS A 402 2.59 3.82 5.15
CA HIS A 402 2.55 3.22 6.46
C HIS A 402 3.67 2.17 6.56
N PRO A 403 4.40 2.08 7.68
CA PRO A 403 5.34 0.99 7.87
C PRO A 403 4.62 -0.37 7.81
N PRO A 404 5.29 -1.44 7.36
CA PRO A 404 4.74 -2.78 7.41
C PRO A 404 4.33 -3.18 8.85
N CYS A 405 3.26 -3.99 8.95
CA CYS A 405 2.77 -4.51 10.22
C CYS A 405 3.93 -5.15 11.02
N THR A 406 4.23 -4.57 12.18
CA THR A 406 5.34 -5.00 13.04
C THR A 406 4.85 -5.09 14.47
N LEU A 407 4.58 -6.31 14.92
CA LEU A 407 4.06 -6.57 16.26
C LEU A 407 5.15 -6.58 17.34
N GLY A 408 6.44 -6.71 16.98
CA GLY A 408 7.58 -6.67 17.91
C GLY A 408 7.56 -7.77 18.98
N ASP A 409 8.44 -7.65 20.00
CA ASP A 409 8.47 -8.56 21.16
C ASP A 409 7.77 -7.93 22.37
N ALA A 410 6.64 -8.53 22.78
CA ALA A 410 5.89 -8.09 23.95
C ALA A 410 6.71 -8.08 25.25
N SER A 411 7.79 -8.86 25.34
CA SER A 411 8.67 -8.92 26.52
C SER A 411 9.38 -7.60 26.82
N GLU A 412 9.54 -6.73 25.81
CA GLU A 412 10.12 -5.39 25.96
C GLU A 412 9.21 -4.43 26.74
N PHE A 413 7.92 -4.73 26.83
CA PHE A 413 7.00 -3.99 27.69
C PHE A 413 7.13 -4.40 29.15
N GLY A 414 6.77 -3.47 30.04
CA GLY A 414 6.71 -3.70 31.48
C GLY A 414 5.34 -3.35 32.07
N ASP A 415 5.28 -3.36 33.40
CA ASP A 415 4.15 -2.78 34.13
C ASP A 415 4.39 -1.27 34.28
N VAL A 416 3.43 -0.46 33.83
CA VAL A 416 3.50 1.01 33.93
C VAL A 416 3.21 1.54 35.35
N ASP A 417 2.67 0.71 36.22
CA ASP A 417 2.42 0.99 37.64
C ASP A 417 2.68 -0.25 38.52
N PRO A 418 3.96 -0.67 38.68
CA PRO A 418 4.31 -1.86 39.45
C PRO A 418 3.89 -1.80 40.93
N GLU A 419 3.63 -0.60 41.45
CA GLU A 419 3.15 -0.40 42.83
C GLU A 419 1.61 -0.49 42.95
N GLY A 420 0.88 -0.56 41.83
CA GLY A 420 -0.58 -0.69 41.76
C GLY A 420 -1.36 0.49 42.36
N LYS A 421 -0.80 1.71 42.33
CA LYS A 421 -1.36 2.88 43.03
C LYS A 421 -2.32 3.71 42.18
N TYR A 422 -2.25 3.58 40.87
CA TYR A 422 -2.78 4.54 39.92
C TYR A 422 -3.57 3.88 38.80
N VAL A 423 -3.00 2.84 38.18
CA VAL A 423 -3.62 2.17 37.04
C VAL A 423 -4.59 1.11 37.55
N VAL A 424 -5.86 1.31 37.21
CA VAL A 424 -6.94 0.38 37.56
C VAL A 424 -6.97 -0.80 36.59
N SER A 425 -6.78 -0.52 35.30
CA SER A 425 -6.77 -1.52 34.25
C SER A 425 -6.05 -1.03 33.01
N THR A 426 -5.46 -1.97 32.28
CA THR A 426 -4.87 -1.78 30.96
C THR A 426 -5.77 -2.45 29.92
N ARG A 427 -5.93 -1.81 28.77
CA ARG A 427 -6.71 -2.30 27.64
C ARG A 427 -6.03 -1.93 26.32
N ILE A 428 -5.82 -2.91 25.44
CA ILE A 428 -5.34 -2.66 24.09
C ILE A 428 -6.33 -3.28 23.11
N ARG A 429 -6.74 -2.51 22.10
CA ARG A 429 -7.61 -2.99 21.03
C ARG A 429 -7.05 -2.68 19.66
N CYS A 430 -7.42 -3.47 18.67
CA CYS A 430 -7.31 -3.16 17.24
C CYS A 430 -8.65 -3.42 16.53
N GLY A 431 -8.89 -2.68 15.45
CA GLY A 431 -9.97 -2.93 14.51
C GLY A 431 -9.46 -3.77 13.34
N ARG A 432 -10.26 -4.71 12.86
CA ARG A 432 -9.93 -5.50 11.68
C ARG A 432 -11.16 -5.67 10.80
N SER A 433 -10.96 -5.43 9.51
CA SER A 433 -11.92 -5.74 8.46
C SER A 433 -11.43 -6.94 7.68
N LEU A 434 -12.36 -7.76 7.20
CA LEU A 434 -12.07 -9.00 6.48
C LEU A 434 -12.15 -8.74 4.99
N ARG A 435 -11.11 -9.12 4.23
CA ARG A 435 -11.00 -8.83 2.79
C ARG A 435 -12.17 -9.38 1.96
N LYS A 436 -12.79 -10.46 2.43
CA LYS A 436 -13.90 -11.15 1.76
C LYS A 436 -15.19 -10.34 1.68
N PHE A 437 -15.40 -9.38 2.59
CA PHE A 437 -16.69 -8.71 2.76
C PHE A 437 -16.58 -7.19 2.51
N PRO A 438 -17.63 -6.54 2.00
CA PRO A 438 -17.71 -5.07 2.04
C PRO A 438 -17.80 -4.61 3.50
N PHE A 439 -17.62 -3.33 3.75
CA PHE A 439 -17.90 -2.78 5.08
C PHE A 439 -19.40 -2.55 5.25
N ASN A 440 -19.76 -2.16 6.47
CA ASN A 440 -21.11 -1.96 6.96
C ASN A 440 -22.15 -1.38 5.96
N PRO A 441 -21.88 -0.28 5.22
CA PRO A 441 -22.86 0.34 4.34
C PRO A 441 -23.41 -0.57 3.24
N ASN A 442 -22.62 -1.54 2.79
CA ASN A 442 -22.96 -2.47 1.72
C ASN A 442 -22.95 -3.95 2.15
N MET A 443 -22.84 -4.22 3.44
CA MET A 443 -23.12 -5.55 4.00
C MET A 443 -24.59 -5.92 3.82
N THR A 444 -24.85 -7.09 3.23
CA THR A 444 -26.17 -7.71 3.15
C THR A 444 -26.43 -8.56 4.40
N GLU A 445 -27.68 -8.93 4.66
CA GLU A 445 -27.99 -9.86 5.76
C GLU A 445 -27.23 -11.20 5.62
N GLY A 446 -27.09 -11.69 4.38
CA GLY A 446 -26.30 -12.89 4.07
C GLY A 446 -24.83 -12.73 4.42
N HIS A 447 -24.22 -11.59 4.07
CA HIS A 447 -22.83 -11.29 4.45
C HIS A 447 -22.66 -11.25 5.97
N TYR A 448 -23.60 -10.67 6.72
CA TYR A 448 -23.54 -10.63 8.18
C TYR A 448 -23.57 -12.02 8.80
N LYS A 449 -24.44 -12.93 8.32
CA LYS A 449 -24.50 -14.32 8.79
C LYS A 449 -23.23 -15.08 8.45
N GLU A 450 -22.76 -14.97 7.21
CA GLU A 450 -21.53 -15.65 6.77
C GLU A 450 -20.29 -15.17 7.53
N MET A 451 -20.19 -13.86 7.78
CA MET A 451 -19.13 -13.28 8.60
C MET A 451 -19.19 -13.78 10.05
N GLU A 452 -20.37 -13.81 10.66
CA GLU A 452 -20.56 -14.33 12.02
C GLU A 452 -20.17 -15.80 12.11
N ASP A 453 -20.57 -16.63 11.15
CA ASP A 453 -20.21 -18.06 11.12
C ASP A 453 -18.69 -18.26 10.99
N LEU A 454 -18.05 -17.52 10.08
CA LEU A 454 -16.60 -17.60 9.87
C LEU A 454 -15.82 -17.14 11.11
N VAL A 455 -16.19 -15.99 11.69
CA VAL A 455 -15.52 -15.44 12.86
C VAL A 455 -15.79 -16.31 14.08
N SER A 456 -17.05 -16.66 14.35
CA SER A 456 -17.40 -17.46 15.52
C SER A 456 -16.80 -18.87 15.45
N GLY A 457 -16.74 -19.50 14.28
CA GLY A 457 -16.07 -20.78 14.07
C GLY A 457 -14.58 -20.71 14.36
N THR A 458 -13.92 -19.62 13.94
CA THR A 458 -12.50 -19.36 14.23
C THR A 458 -12.26 -19.16 15.72
N LEU A 459 -13.07 -18.32 16.38
CA LEU A 459 -12.91 -18.00 17.81
C LEU A 459 -13.23 -19.19 18.72
N LYS A 460 -14.25 -19.99 18.39
CA LYS A 460 -14.57 -21.24 19.13
C LYS A 460 -13.44 -22.27 19.07
N GLY A 461 -12.57 -22.20 18.06
CA GLY A 461 -11.38 -23.05 17.93
C GLY A 461 -10.18 -22.62 18.77
N MET A 462 -10.24 -21.49 19.48
CA MET A 462 -9.13 -21.02 20.31
C MET A 462 -8.89 -21.91 21.54
N THR A 463 -7.62 -22.07 21.92
CA THR A 463 -7.19 -22.92 23.03
C THR A 463 -6.31 -22.15 24.03
N GLY A 464 -6.00 -22.76 25.17
CA GLY A 464 -5.20 -22.16 26.24
C GLY A 464 -5.86 -20.88 26.79
N GLU A 465 -5.06 -19.83 27.00
CA GLU A 465 -5.53 -18.53 27.54
C GLU A 465 -6.58 -17.84 26.65
N LEU A 466 -6.67 -18.17 25.36
CA LEU A 466 -7.63 -17.59 24.43
C LEU A 466 -8.94 -18.36 24.33
N LYS A 467 -9.02 -19.55 24.94
CA LYS A 467 -10.25 -20.36 24.94
C LYS A 467 -11.40 -19.58 25.56
N GLY A 468 -12.56 -19.60 24.89
CA GLY A 468 -13.70 -18.81 25.29
C GLY A 468 -15.01 -19.24 24.65
N THR A 469 -16.03 -18.41 24.86
CA THR A 469 -17.39 -18.63 24.37
C THR A 469 -17.82 -17.47 23.48
N PHE A 470 -18.49 -17.79 22.37
CA PHE A 470 -19.12 -16.82 21.49
C PHE A 470 -20.61 -16.71 21.80
N TYR A 471 -21.08 -15.50 21.99
CA TYR A 471 -22.46 -15.13 22.30
C TYR A 471 -23.04 -14.32 21.14
N PRO A 472 -23.84 -14.94 20.25
CA PRO A 472 -24.57 -14.18 19.23
C PRO A 472 -25.58 -13.25 19.92
N LEU A 473 -25.75 -12.03 19.40
CA LEU A 473 -26.81 -11.13 19.87
C LEU A 473 -28.19 -11.64 19.44
N THR A 474 -28.26 -12.33 18.30
CA THR A 474 -29.49 -13.00 17.85
C THR A 474 -29.85 -14.12 18.82
N GLY A 475 -31.02 -14.02 19.46
CA GLY A 475 -31.48 -15.01 20.43
C GLY A 475 -30.81 -14.95 21.80
N MET A 476 -30.02 -13.91 22.09
CA MET A 476 -29.41 -13.71 23.42
C MET A 476 -30.49 -13.56 24.50
N THR A 477 -30.38 -14.32 25.59
CA THR A 477 -31.33 -14.22 26.70
C THR A 477 -31.07 -12.96 27.53
N LYS A 478 -32.08 -12.47 28.26
CA LYS A 478 -31.95 -11.27 29.10
C LYS A 478 -30.91 -11.43 30.22
N GLU A 479 -30.74 -12.65 30.72
CA GLU A 479 -29.78 -12.98 31.77
C GLU A 479 -28.34 -12.85 31.25
N VAL A 480 -28.06 -13.44 30.07
CA VAL A 480 -26.75 -13.30 29.40
C VAL A 480 -26.51 -11.84 29.02
N GLN A 481 -27.53 -11.16 28.50
CA GLN A 481 -27.46 -9.75 28.15
C GLN A 481 -27.10 -8.88 29.36
N GLN A 482 -27.78 -9.07 30.51
CA GLN A 482 -27.49 -8.33 31.73
C GLN A 482 -26.09 -8.63 32.25
N GLN A 483 -25.65 -9.89 32.22
CA GLN A 483 -24.29 -10.25 32.62
C GLN A 483 -23.24 -9.52 31.77
N LEU A 484 -23.42 -9.47 30.44
CA LEU A 484 -22.50 -8.75 29.55
C LEU A 484 -22.59 -7.23 29.74
N ILE A 485 -23.72 -6.67 30.17
CA ILE A 485 -23.83 -5.26 30.57
C ILE A 485 -23.03 -5.00 31.84
N ASP A 486 -23.18 -5.86 32.85
CA ASP A 486 -22.52 -5.73 34.16
C ASP A 486 -21.00 -5.90 34.04
N ASP A 487 -20.53 -6.73 33.10
CA ASP A 487 -19.11 -6.86 32.76
C ASP A 487 -18.58 -5.71 31.89
N HIS A 488 -19.46 -4.80 31.43
CA HIS A 488 -19.16 -3.75 30.46
C HIS A 488 -18.68 -4.27 29.09
N PHE A 489 -19.17 -5.44 28.68
CA PHE A 489 -18.79 -6.14 27.44
C PHE A 489 -19.83 -5.99 26.32
N LEU A 490 -21.10 -5.76 26.65
CA LEU A 490 -22.16 -5.59 25.67
C LEU A 490 -22.05 -4.23 24.96
N PHE A 491 -21.87 -4.25 23.64
CA PHE A 491 -22.08 -3.07 22.81
C PHE A 491 -23.56 -2.93 22.45
N LYS A 492 -24.00 -1.68 22.21
CA LYS A 492 -25.38 -1.35 21.86
C LYS A 492 -25.48 -1.15 20.35
N GLU A 493 -26.72 -1.03 19.86
CA GLU A 493 -26.94 -0.56 18.50
C GLU A 493 -26.25 0.79 18.30
N GLY A 494 -25.67 0.97 17.11
CA GLY A 494 -24.91 2.17 16.77
C GLY A 494 -25.72 3.45 16.92
N ASP A 495 -25.01 4.55 17.14
CA ASP A 495 -25.61 5.88 17.26
C ASP A 495 -26.22 6.37 15.93
N ARG A 496 -26.80 7.57 15.94
CA ARG A 496 -27.42 8.17 14.73
C ARG A 496 -26.43 8.35 13.56
N PHE A 497 -25.12 8.47 13.82
CA PHE A 497 -24.13 8.56 12.75
C PHE A 497 -23.96 7.20 12.07
N LEU A 498 -23.82 6.14 12.87
CA LEU A 498 -23.73 4.76 12.39
C LEU A 498 -25.03 4.29 11.71
N GLN A 499 -26.19 4.66 12.24
CA GLN A 499 -27.50 4.39 11.63
C GLN A 499 -27.61 5.01 10.24
N LYS A 500 -27.26 6.31 10.11
CA LYS A 500 -27.28 7.02 8.82
C LYS A 500 -26.15 6.60 7.88
N ALA A 501 -25.10 5.95 8.40
CA ALA A 501 -24.08 5.29 7.60
C ALA A 501 -24.48 3.87 7.18
N ASN A 502 -25.72 3.41 7.44
CA ASN A 502 -26.20 2.05 7.19
C ASN A 502 -25.45 0.94 7.98
N ALA A 503 -24.74 1.26 9.05
CA ALA A 503 -24.02 0.27 9.86
C ALA A 503 -24.92 -0.56 10.80
N CYS A 504 -26.14 -0.09 11.06
CA CYS A 504 -27.09 -0.76 11.95
C CYS A 504 -28.13 -1.62 11.19
N ARG A 505 -27.99 -1.80 9.87
CA ARG A 505 -28.94 -2.60 9.09
C ARG A 505 -28.95 -4.06 9.56
N TYR A 506 -30.13 -4.66 9.51
CA TYR A 506 -30.39 -6.06 9.89
C TYR A 506 -30.09 -6.38 11.37
N TRP A 507 -30.01 -5.38 12.25
CA TRP A 507 -29.74 -5.59 13.66
C TRP A 507 -30.76 -6.55 14.32
N PRO A 508 -30.34 -7.53 15.16
CA PRO A 508 -28.98 -7.82 15.60
C PRO A 508 -28.26 -8.94 14.82
N THR A 509 -28.71 -9.26 13.60
CA THR A 509 -28.19 -10.39 12.80
C THR A 509 -26.71 -10.25 12.49
N GLY A 510 -25.92 -11.32 12.68
CA GLY A 510 -24.47 -11.34 12.41
C GLY A 510 -23.62 -10.59 13.42
N ARG A 511 -24.20 -10.15 14.55
CA ARG A 511 -23.50 -9.45 15.62
C ARG A 511 -23.32 -10.38 16.81
N GLY A 512 -22.14 -10.33 17.40
CA GLY A 512 -21.82 -11.20 18.53
C GLY A 512 -20.65 -10.72 19.37
N ILE A 513 -20.50 -11.33 20.53
CA ILE A 513 -19.43 -11.06 21.47
C ILE A 513 -18.74 -12.37 21.78
N PHE A 514 -17.42 -12.41 21.64
CA PHE A 514 -16.58 -13.46 22.20
C PHE A 514 -15.87 -12.93 23.43
N HIS A 515 -15.72 -13.76 24.45
CA HIS A 515 -14.70 -13.54 25.46
C HIS A 515 -14.09 -14.86 25.95
N ASN A 516 -12.83 -14.81 26.36
CA ASN A 516 -12.17 -15.95 27.00
C ASN A 516 -12.74 -16.22 28.40
N ASP A 517 -12.43 -17.40 28.95
CA ASP A 517 -12.94 -17.83 30.27
C ASP A 517 -12.55 -16.84 31.40
N SER A 518 -11.36 -16.22 31.29
CA SER A 518 -10.83 -15.25 32.26
C SER A 518 -11.35 -13.82 32.07
N LYS A 519 -12.16 -13.54 31.03
CA LYS A 519 -12.64 -12.20 30.68
C LYS A 519 -11.52 -11.17 30.44
N THR A 520 -10.35 -11.63 29.98
CA THR A 520 -9.16 -10.81 29.66
C THR A 520 -8.90 -10.66 28.16
N PHE A 521 -9.64 -11.38 27.32
CA PHE A 521 -9.63 -11.28 25.88
C PHE A 521 -11.06 -11.30 25.34
N LEU A 522 -11.37 -10.39 24.42
CA LEU A 522 -12.70 -10.21 23.85
C LEU A 522 -12.62 -9.88 22.36
N VAL A 523 -13.66 -10.26 21.63
CA VAL A 523 -13.88 -9.82 20.26
C VAL A 523 -15.33 -9.37 20.10
N TRP A 524 -15.53 -8.13 19.66
CA TRP A 524 -16.84 -7.70 19.16
C TRP A 524 -16.90 -7.97 17.66
N VAL A 525 -18.01 -8.55 17.20
CA VAL A 525 -18.23 -8.94 15.81
C VAL A 525 -19.40 -8.15 15.25
N GLY A 526 -19.19 -7.50 14.10
CA GLY A 526 -20.23 -6.79 13.35
C GLY A 526 -20.74 -5.48 13.96
N GLU A 527 -19.94 -4.83 14.81
CA GLU A 527 -20.24 -3.53 15.41
C GLU A 527 -19.93 -2.40 14.42
N GLU A 528 -18.88 -1.60 14.65
CA GLU A 528 -18.44 -0.54 13.73
C GLU A 528 -17.54 -1.12 12.61
N ASP A 529 -16.59 -1.96 12.98
CA ASP A 529 -15.77 -2.76 12.07
C ASP A 529 -16.25 -4.23 12.10
N HIS A 530 -15.78 -5.07 11.17
CA HIS A 530 -16.12 -6.51 11.20
C HIS A 530 -15.70 -7.14 12.53
N MET A 531 -14.53 -6.74 13.03
CA MET A 531 -14.04 -7.18 14.32
C MET A 531 -13.35 -6.06 15.10
N ARG A 532 -13.65 -5.99 16.40
CA ARG A 532 -12.85 -5.25 17.37
C ARG A 532 -12.21 -6.24 18.33
N ILE A 533 -10.91 -6.46 18.17
CA ILE A 533 -10.14 -7.42 18.96
C ILE A 533 -9.57 -6.69 20.17
N ILE A 534 -9.80 -7.21 21.38
CA ILE A 534 -9.56 -6.50 22.63
C ILE A 534 -8.85 -7.43 23.60
N SER A 535 -7.75 -6.96 24.17
CA SER A 535 -7.11 -7.56 25.33
C SER A 535 -7.16 -6.58 26.48
N MET A 536 -7.48 -7.05 27.68
CA MET A 536 -7.50 -6.20 28.88
C MET A 536 -7.30 -6.99 30.16
N GLN A 537 -6.91 -6.31 31.23
CA GLN A 537 -6.89 -6.86 32.59
C GLN A 537 -6.75 -5.74 33.63
N LYS A 538 -6.91 -6.08 34.91
CA LYS A 538 -6.59 -5.18 36.03
C LYS A 538 -5.07 -4.98 36.16
N GLY A 539 -4.68 -3.83 36.72
CA GLY A 539 -3.27 -3.46 36.87
C GLY A 539 -2.66 -2.84 35.61
N GLY A 540 -1.36 -2.57 35.65
CA GLY A 540 -0.63 -1.80 34.64
C GLY A 540 0.23 -2.60 33.67
N SER A 541 0.16 -3.94 33.68
CA SER A 541 0.98 -4.80 32.81
C SER A 541 0.62 -4.64 31.32
N ILE A 542 1.40 -3.85 30.59
CA ILE A 542 1.28 -3.73 29.13
C ILE A 542 1.75 -5.02 28.45
N ARG A 543 2.81 -5.64 28.99
CA ARG A 543 3.39 -6.90 28.50
C ARG A 543 2.35 -7.99 28.30
N GLU A 544 1.58 -8.28 29.35
CA GLU A 544 0.59 -9.37 29.32
C GLU A 544 -0.58 -9.04 28.40
N VAL A 545 -1.09 -7.80 28.46
CA VAL A 545 -2.20 -7.36 27.63
C VAL A 545 -1.83 -7.38 26.15
N TYR A 546 -0.67 -6.82 25.80
CA TYR A 546 -0.19 -6.75 24.43
C TYR A 546 0.19 -8.14 23.89
N GLY A 547 0.91 -8.94 24.68
CA GLY A 547 1.28 -10.30 24.29
C GLY A 547 0.07 -11.19 23.99
N ARG A 548 -1.00 -11.09 24.80
CA ARG A 548 -2.27 -11.78 24.55
C ARG A 548 -2.97 -11.27 23.28
N LEU A 549 -2.94 -9.96 23.01
CA LEU A 549 -3.50 -9.39 21.78
C LEU A 549 -2.76 -9.89 20.54
N VAL A 550 -1.43 -9.83 20.54
CA VAL A 550 -0.57 -10.30 19.44
C VAL A 550 -0.83 -11.78 19.16
N LYS A 551 -0.86 -12.62 20.21
CA LYS A 551 -1.19 -14.04 20.08
C LYS A 551 -2.55 -14.25 19.42
N ALA A 552 -3.57 -13.51 19.85
CA ALA A 552 -4.91 -13.64 19.31
C ALA A 552 -5.01 -13.20 17.84
N VAL A 553 -4.40 -12.07 17.48
CA VAL A 553 -4.37 -11.57 16.09
C VAL A 553 -3.70 -12.60 15.18
N ASN A 554 -2.53 -13.12 15.57
CA ASN A 554 -1.81 -14.13 14.81
C ASN A 554 -2.61 -15.43 14.65
N GLU A 555 -3.34 -15.89 15.68
CA GLU A 555 -4.19 -17.08 15.55
C GLU A 555 -5.39 -16.87 14.62
N ILE A 556 -5.98 -15.67 14.61
CA ILE A 556 -7.10 -15.36 13.70
C ILE A 556 -6.62 -15.26 12.25
N GLU A 557 -5.49 -14.60 12.02
CA GLU A 557 -4.95 -14.35 10.68
C GLU A 557 -4.56 -15.64 9.94
N LYS A 558 -4.26 -16.73 10.66
CA LYS A 558 -4.07 -18.06 10.08
C LYS A 558 -5.29 -18.59 9.32
N ARG A 559 -6.50 -18.08 9.59
CA ARG A 559 -7.76 -18.56 9.00
C ARG A 559 -8.49 -17.51 8.19
N MET A 560 -8.11 -16.24 8.30
CA MET A 560 -8.86 -15.12 7.78
C MET A 560 -7.90 -14.01 7.31
N GLU A 561 -8.09 -13.54 6.09
CA GLU A 561 -7.28 -12.45 5.53
C GLU A 561 -7.90 -11.09 5.88
N PHE A 562 -7.09 -10.22 6.50
CA PHE A 562 -7.51 -8.85 6.82
C PHE A 562 -7.36 -7.91 5.61
N SER A 563 -8.22 -6.90 5.55
CA SER A 563 -8.10 -5.81 4.57
C SER A 563 -6.93 -4.91 4.95
N HIS A 564 -5.93 -4.82 4.08
CA HIS A 564 -4.71 -4.04 4.27
C HIS A 564 -4.32 -3.35 2.97
N ASP A 565 -3.73 -2.16 3.08
CA ASP A 565 -3.18 -1.36 1.98
C ASP A 565 -1.76 -0.92 2.33
N ASP A 566 -0.83 -0.99 1.38
CA ASP A 566 0.60 -0.68 1.61
C ASP A 566 0.82 0.79 2.03
N ARG A 567 -0.10 1.69 1.68
CA ARG A 567 -0.02 3.10 2.04
C ARG A 567 -0.75 3.38 3.35
N LEU A 568 -1.94 2.83 3.52
CA LEU A 568 -2.85 3.18 4.63
C LEU A 568 -2.82 2.21 5.82
N GLY A 569 -2.12 1.08 5.71
CA GLY A 569 -2.13 0.02 6.72
C GLY A 569 -3.43 -0.77 6.71
N PHE A 570 -3.90 -1.21 7.88
CA PHE A 570 -5.17 -1.92 7.99
C PHE A 570 -6.35 -0.99 7.69
N LEU A 571 -7.26 -1.47 6.83
CA LEU A 571 -8.41 -0.72 6.38
C LEU A 571 -9.62 -0.97 7.28
N THR A 572 -10.29 0.10 7.67
CA THR A 572 -11.44 0.10 8.59
C THR A 572 -12.61 0.87 8.01
N PHE A 573 -13.80 0.66 8.57
CA PHE A 573 -15.02 1.36 8.17
C PHE A 573 -14.90 2.88 8.33
N CYS A 574 -14.23 3.33 9.39
CA CYS A 574 -14.03 4.74 9.68
C CYS A 574 -12.57 5.16 9.38
N PRO A 575 -12.33 6.22 8.57
CA PRO A 575 -10.98 6.64 8.20
C PRO A 575 -10.11 7.08 9.40
N THR A 576 -10.72 7.36 10.55
CA THR A 576 -10.01 7.73 11.78
C THR A 576 -9.29 6.55 12.44
N ASN A 577 -9.65 5.31 12.08
CA ASN A 577 -9.08 4.08 12.64
C ASN A 577 -8.19 3.33 11.62
N LEU A 578 -7.59 4.01 10.64
CA LEU A 578 -6.62 3.45 9.70
C LEU A 578 -5.24 3.20 10.34
N GLY A 579 -4.28 2.68 9.57
CA GLY A 579 -2.92 2.38 9.99
C GLY A 579 -2.86 1.12 10.85
N THR A 580 -2.29 1.26 12.06
CA THR A 580 -2.22 0.17 13.05
C THR A 580 -3.60 -0.26 13.55
N THR A 581 -4.56 0.68 13.54
CA THR A 581 -5.85 0.64 14.25
C THR A 581 -5.73 0.49 15.78
N ILE A 582 -4.50 0.50 16.32
CA ILE A 582 -4.24 0.18 17.73
C ILE A 582 -4.60 1.35 18.63
N ARG A 583 -5.50 1.07 19.57
CA ARG A 583 -5.74 1.91 20.73
C ARG A 583 -5.28 1.19 21.99
N ALA A 584 -4.09 1.53 22.46
CA ALA A 584 -3.57 1.14 23.77
C ALA A 584 -4.00 2.19 24.79
N SER A 585 -4.62 1.74 25.89
CA SER A 585 -5.13 2.65 26.91
C SER A 585 -5.04 2.09 28.33
N VAL A 586 -5.02 3.02 29.29
CA VAL A 586 -5.05 2.73 30.72
C VAL A 586 -6.14 3.56 31.39
N HIS A 587 -6.91 2.90 32.25
CA HIS A 587 -7.76 3.59 33.21
C HIS A 587 -6.92 3.97 34.43
N ILE A 588 -6.69 5.25 34.63
CA ILE A 588 -5.74 5.76 35.61
C ILE A 588 -6.34 6.86 36.49
N LYS A 589 -6.01 6.83 37.79
CA LYS A 589 -6.38 7.88 38.76
C LYS A 589 -5.19 8.81 38.99
N LEU A 590 -5.32 10.07 38.60
CA LEU A 590 -4.25 11.07 38.72
C LEU A 590 -4.68 12.30 39.53
N PRO A 591 -5.07 12.16 40.81
CA PRO A 591 -5.80 13.18 41.56
C PRO A 591 -5.08 14.53 41.69
N ARG A 592 -3.74 14.55 41.57
CA ARG A 592 -2.95 15.79 41.61
C ARG A 592 -2.82 16.48 40.26
N LEU A 593 -2.70 15.72 39.18
CA LEU A 593 -2.58 16.24 37.81
C LEU A 593 -3.94 16.71 37.29
N SER A 594 -5.01 16.01 37.66
CA SER A 594 -6.38 16.37 37.31
C SER A 594 -6.98 17.45 38.22
N ALA A 595 -6.25 17.95 39.23
CA ALA A 595 -6.74 19.01 40.13
C ALA A 595 -7.01 20.33 39.38
N GLY A 596 -6.36 20.55 38.25
CA GLY A 596 -6.62 21.65 37.33
C GLY A 596 -7.69 21.36 36.27
N GLY A 597 -8.48 20.30 36.43
CA GLY A 597 -9.48 19.83 35.46
C GLY A 597 -8.90 19.00 34.31
N GLN A 598 -9.79 18.51 33.45
CA GLN A 598 -9.45 17.67 32.29
C GLN A 598 -8.53 18.39 31.30
N GLU A 599 -8.68 19.70 31.10
CA GLU A 599 -7.80 20.48 30.23
C GLU A 599 -6.34 20.49 30.69
N ALA A 600 -6.10 20.57 32.00
CA ALA A 600 -4.75 20.52 32.54
C ALA A 600 -4.09 19.16 32.28
N LEU A 601 -4.88 18.08 32.37
CA LEU A 601 -4.41 16.74 32.03
C LEU A 601 -4.20 16.59 30.52
N GLN A 602 -5.08 17.14 29.69
CA GLN A 602 -4.96 17.10 28.22
C GLN A 602 -3.71 17.84 27.75
N ARG A 603 -3.39 19.03 28.29
CA ARG A 603 -2.13 19.74 27.97
C ARG A 603 -0.88 18.90 28.26
N VAL A 604 -0.91 18.06 29.29
CA VAL A 604 0.19 17.15 29.58
C VAL A 604 0.21 16.00 28.57
N ALA A 605 -0.94 15.41 28.28
CA ALA A 605 -1.12 14.31 27.34
C ALA A 605 -0.70 14.68 25.90
N ASP A 606 -0.99 15.91 25.46
CA ASP A 606 -0.64 16.40 24.12
C ASP A 606 0.87 16.37 23.86
N ARG A 607 1.69 16.64 24.88
CA ARG A 607 3.17 16.56 24.78
C ARG A 607 3.69 15.15 24.48
N PHE A 608 2.87 14.14 24.70
CA PHE A 608 3.20 12.74 24.46
C PHE A 608 2.33 12.10 23.37
N GLN A 609 1.59 12.90 22.60
CA GLN A 609 0.64 12.41 21.58
C GLN A 609 -0.39 11.43 22.17
N LEU A 610 -0.93 11.78 23.34
CA LEU A 610 -1.97 11.03 24.02
C LEU A 610 -3.31 11.78 24.01
N GLN A 611 -4.39 11.03 24.13
CA GLN A 611 -5.75 11.55 24.29
C GLN A 611 -6.29 11.17 25.66
N VAL A 612 -6.96 12.12 26.32
CA VAL A 612 -7.63 11.93 27.61
C VAL A 612 -9.14 11.87 27.35
N ARG A 613 -9.80 10.83 27.86
CA ARG A 613 -11.25 10.67 27.81
C ARG A 613 -11.81 10.37 29.22
N GLY A 614 -13.12 10.52 29.39
CA GLY A 614 -13.82 10.12 30.61
C GLY A 614 -13.85 8.60 30.82
N SER A 615 -14.44 8.18 31.94
CA SER A 615 -14.31 6.80 32.45
C SER A 615 -15.02 5.73 31.63
N ALA A 616 -15.86 6.09 30.66
CA ALA A 616 -16.57 5.17 29.77
C ALA A 616 -16.20 5.35 28.28
N GLY A 617 -15.13 6.09 27.97
CA GLY A 617 -14.65 6.29 26.60
C GLY A 617 -15.10 7.62 25.97
N GLU A 618 -15.32 7.61 24.65
CA GLU A 618 -15.63 8.81 23.85
C GLU A 618 -16.93 9.46 24.33
N HIS A 619 -16.92 10.79 24.50
CA HIS A 619 -18.05 11.59 24.98
C HIS A 619 -18.57 11.27 26.40
N SER A 620 -17.79 10.59 27.23
CA SER A 620 -18.12 10.37 28.65
C SER A 620 -17.40 11.35 29.58
N GLU A 621 -18.02 11.66 30.72
CA GLU A 621 -17.38 12.41 31.81
C GLU A 621 -16.46 11.51 32.64
N ALA A 622 -15.45 12.11 33.29
CA ALA A 622 -14.58 11.40 34.22
C ALA A 622 -15.29 11.20 35.58
N VAL A 623 -15.71 9.98 35.88
CA VAL A 623 -16.33 9.66 37.17
C VAL A 623 -15.25 9.34 38.21
N GLY A 624 -15.28 10.05 39.35
CA GLY A 624 -14.39 9.77 40.48
C GLY A 624 -12.89 10.02 40.22
N GLY A 625 -12.56 10.92 39.28
CA GLY A 625 -11.17 11.23 38.91
C GLY A 625 -10.44 10.12 38.15
N LEU A 626 -11.20 9.17 37.58
CA LEU A 626 -10.70 8.12 36.70
C LEU A 626 -10.73 8.61 35.25
N TYR A 627 -9.59 8.52 34.57
CA TYR A 627 -9.44 8.93 33.17
C TYR A 627 -8.99 7.74 32.32
N ASP A 628 -9.47 7.70 31.08
CA ASP A 628 -8.96 6.81 30.03
C ASP A 628 -7.89 7.57 29.22
N ILE A 629 -6.63 7.16 29.37
CA ILE A 629 -5.50 7.73 28.64
C ILE A 629 -5.07 6.75 27.57
N SER A 630 -5.07 7.19 26.30
CA SER A 630 -4.71 6.35 25.16
C SER A 630 -3.78 7.06 24.17
N ASN A 631 -3.05 6.30 23.35
CA ASN A 631 -2.33 6.86 22.22
C ASN A 631 -3.30 7.61 21.26
N LYS A 632 -2.87 8.75 20.72
CA LYS A 632 -3.63 9.54 19.74
C LYS A 632 -3.36 9.05 18.31
N GLU A 633 -2.10 8.82 17.96
CA GLU A 633 -1.68 8.43 16.62
C GLU A 633 -2.01 6.97 16.30
N ARG A 634 -2.32 6.71 15.01
CA ARG A 634 -2.60 5.38 14.45
C ARG A 634 -1.84 5.10 13.16
N MET A 635 -1.53 6.15 12.40
CA MET A 635 -0.84 6.11 11.10
C MET A 635 0.61 6.60 11.22
N GLY A 636 1.47 6.18 10.28
CA GLY A 636 2.89 6.53 10.25
C GLY A 636 3.80 5.88 11.30
N LEU A 637 3.32 4.87 12.02
CA LEU A 637 4.07 4.12 13.04
C LEU A 637 3.61 2.66 13.08
N THR A 638 4.44 1.76 13.58
CA THR A 638 4.12 0.33 13.73
C THR A 638 3.18 0.07 14.92
N GLU A 639 2.57 -1.12 14.96
CA GLU A 639 1.74 -1.58 16.07
C GLU A 639 2.48 -1.59 17.41
N PHE A 640 3.74 -2.04 17.35
CA PHE A 640 4.62 -2.07 18.51
C PHE A 640 4.91 -0.65 19.03
N GLU A 641 5.27 0.29 18.15
CA GLU A 641 5.52 1.69 18.52
C GLU A 641 4.26 2.38 19.06
N ALA A 642 3.09 2.14 18.44
CA ALA A 642 1.82 2.68 18.92
C ALA A 642 1.52 2.24 20.36
N SER A 643 1.80 0.98 20.68
CA SER A 643 1.64 0.41 22.02
C SER A 643 2.72 0.95 22.98
N ALA A 644 3.96 1.10 22.53
CA ALA A 644 5.07 1.63 23.31
C ALA A 644 4.87 3.09 23.75
N ARG A 645 4.23 3.92 22.93
CA ARG A 645 3.92 5.32 23.29
C ARG A 645 3.03 5.43 24.53
N CYS A 646 2.09 4.50 24.72
CA CYS A 646 1.27 4.43 25.94
C CYS A 646 2.12 4.11 27.18
N THR A 647 3.16 3.28 27.02
CA THR A 647 4.12 2.90 28.07
C THR A 647 5.01 4.07 28.49
N ALA A 648 5.61 4.79 27.52
CA ALA A 648 6.56 5.87 27.77
C ALA A 648 5.94 7.06 28.53
N ALA A 649 4.68 7.38 28.23
CA ALA A 649 3.96 8.46 28.88
C ALA A 649 3.47 8.09 30.30
N SER A 650 3.00 6.85 30.49
CA SER A 650 2.56 6.36 31.81
C SER A 650 3.74 6.21 32.78
N ALA A 651 4.89 5.73 32.32
CA ALA A 651 6.13 5.68 33.10
C ALA A 651 6.72 7.09 33.36
N SER A 652 6.57 8.02 32.42
CA SER A 652 6.98 9.40 32.65
C SER A 652 6.13 10.06 33.74
N SER A 653 4.80 9.81 33.77
CA SER A 653 3.84 10.25 34.82
C SER A 653 4.33 9.95 36.24
N SER A 654 4.95 8.78 36.45
CA SER A 654 5.54 8.39 37.73
C SER A 654 6.88 9.10 38.01
N ARG A 655 7.67 9.43 36.97
CA ARG A 655 8.90 10.25 37.03
C ARG A 655 8.64 11.74 37.36
N TRP A 656 7.48 12.30 37.00
CA TRP A 656 7.08 13.67 37.38
C TRP A 656 7.00 13.87 38.91
N ARG A 657 6.98 12.79 39.71
CA ARG A 657 7.06 12.85 41.19
C ARG A 657 8.36 13.43 41.73
N LYS A 658 9.49 13.36 41.01
CA LYS A 658 10.78 13.85 41.55
C LYS A 658 10.91 15.37 41.48
N ASN A 659 10.27 16.04 40.51
CA ASN A 659 10.38 17.50 40.36
C ASN A 659 9.33 18.29 41.15
N SER A 660 8.15 17.73 41.45
CA SER A 660 7.12 18.46 42.20
C SER A 660 7.33 18.47 43.73
N ARG A 661 8.38 17.80 44.24
CA ARG A 661 8.73 17.78 45.68
C ARG A 661 9.68 18.92 46.11
N ARG A 662 10.19 19.75 45.18
CA ARG A 662 10.96 20.94 45.52
C ARG A 662 10.12 22.20 45.29
N LYS A 663 9.35 22.59 46.30
CA LYS A 663 8.94 24.00 46.46
C LYS A 663 9.94 24.68 47.40
N ARG A 664 10.82 25.52 46.86
CA ARG A 664 11.27 26.77 47.49
C ARG A 664 11.41 27.86 46.40
N PRO A 665 11.16 29.13 46.73
CA PRO A 665 10.95 30.20 45.75
C PRO A 665 12.28 30.84 45.35
N GLY A 666 12.49 31.07 44.06
CA GLY A 666 13.60 31.88 43.58
C GLY A 666 14.15 31.42 42.24
N TRP A 667 13.95 32.28 41.25
CA TRP A 667 14.80 32.52 40.09
C TRP A 667 14.97 31.44 39.00
N ILE A 668 14.80 31.97 37.79
CA ILE A 668 15.05 31.43 36.45
C ILE A 668 16.47 30.91 36.34
N GLU A 669 16.68 29.77 35.66
CA GLU A 669 17.83 29.61 34.78
C GLU A 669 17.57 28.56 33.70
N ALA A 670 17.56 29.04 32.46
CA ALA A 670 17.69 28.24 31.26
C ALA A 670 19.16 27.84 31.10
N SER A 671 19.47 26.55 31.03
CA SER A 671 20.58 26.05 30.21
C SER A 671 20.65 24.52 30.25
N ARG A 672 21.10 23.96 29.11
CA ARG A 672 21.64 22.60 28.87
C ARG A 672 20.65 21.50 28.50
N PHE A 673 20.36 21.45 27.19
CA PHE A 673 20.40 20.22 26.41
C PHE A 673 21.17 20.52 25.11
N GLN A 674 22.45 20.17 25.11
CA GLN A 674 23.20 19.74 23.94
C GLN A 674 23.65 18.32 24.26
N ASP A 675 23.62 17.49 23.22
CA ASP A 675 23.83 16.03 23.14
C ASP A 675 22.59 15.16 23.34
#